data_AF-A0AAF0UNS7-F1
#
_entry.id   AF-A0AAF0UNS7-F1
#
_cell.length_a   1.000
_cell.length_b   1.000
_cell.length_c   1.000
_cell.angle_alpha   90.00
_cell.angle_beta   90.00
_cell.angle_gamma   90.00
#
_symmetry.space_group_name_H-M   'P 1'
#
loop_
_entity.id
_entity.type
_entity.pdbx_description
1 polymer ?
#
loop_
_entity_poly.entity_id
_entity_poly.type
_entity_poly.pdbx_seq_one_letter_code
_entity_poly.pdbx_strand_id
1 'polypeptide(L)'
;MVDSSITTSTTTKRPLVNYHSTIWGDFFLSYTPQLTEISSKEKHEHEELKENARQMLVESPDNSTQKLVLIDTIQRLGVEYHFKNDIETSIQNNFKESQQSKNDDDLYVVALRFRLVRQQRHYMSPDVFKRFTNDDGKFKETLTIDVQGLLSLYEAAHLRVHGEEILEEALTFTVTHLESMGPKLGNSLKAQVSEALSQPIHTNLPRFLARKNICMYGNIESRNDLLLKFAKLDFNILQKVYQRELRELTIDRLVECYFGAVGLHFEPQQSRARIMTGKILSILNIVDDTFDAYATFDELVLFTNAIERSCGISAMESVSHNLRPIYQVLIEFLNELEDELKKEGKSDRVYYAKVEMKKWIKSYFKEAEWLNACYFPKCEEYMENAITSIAVKLIATISLICLEELIISKETLEWVTSDSSIFRASSILSRLKDDIMGHHEISSKEKHEPEELKEKVRQMLVELPDNSTQKLVLIDTIQRLGVEYHFKNDIEISIQNIFEESSNDDDLYVVALRFRLVRQQRHYISSDVFKKFTNHDGTFKETLTKDVQGLLSLYEAAHLRVHGEEILEEALTFTVTHLESMAPKLGNSLKAQVSEALNQPIHTNLPRLLARKNIYMYENVELRNDLLLKFAKLDFNILQKVYQRELRELTRWWKNIDVANKFSYARDRLVECYFGAVGLHFEPQQSRARIMTGKIIAIINIVDDTFDAYATFDELVLFTNAIERCEISAMESVPPNLRRIYKVLIEFLNEIEDELKKEGKADRVYYAKVEMKKWIKSYFKEAQWLNACYFPKCEEYMENAITSIAIKLIATISLVCLEEFIITKETLEWVTSDSSILRASSVLSRLKDDIIGHHFEQQRTHIPSFFECYMKEHGVSKQETYIKVQKIMSNAWKDINTELFCPSQVPMFALEQAINPTRLTLSFEKNDFISTNCGFMDRLIALLVDPIKI
;
A
#
# COMPACT_ATOMS: atom_id res chain seq x y z
N MET A 1 -49.89 58.43 -17.05
CA MET A 1 -50.02 58.05 -15.62
C MET A 1 -50.89 56.81 -15.55
N VAL A 2 -50.31 55.70 -15.11
CA VAL A 2 -50.80 54.78 -14.06
C VAL A 2 -49.98 53.48 -14.19
N ASP A 3 -49.08 53.36 -13.21
CA ASP A 3 -48.45 52.22 -12.56
C ASP A 3 -48.19 50.89 -13.27
N SER A 4 -46.89 50.63 -13.38
CA SER A 4 -46.23 49.33 -13.39
C SER A 4 -46.42 48.60 -12.07
N SER A 5 -47.04 47.42 -12.11
CA SER A 5 -47.04 46.47 -11.00
C SER A 5 -45.65 45.85 -10.83
N ILE A 6 -45.09 46.12 -9.65
CA ILE A 6 -43.90 45.48 -9.10
C ILE A 6 -44.22 44.00 -8.88
N THR A 7 -43.60 43.11 -9.67
CA THR A 7 -43.49 41.69 -9.31
C THR A 7 -42.45 41.56 -8.20
N THR A 8 -42.93 41.53 -6.97
CA THR A 8 -42.16 41.14 -5.79
C THR A 8 -41.58 39.75 -5.99
N SER A 9 -40.26 39.66 -6.16
CA SER A 9 -39.52 38.41 -5.96
C SER A 9 -39.65 38.06 -4.47
N THR A 10 -40.50 37.08 -4.17
CA THR A 10 -40.52 36.45 -2.85
C THR A 10 -39.20 35.73 -2.70
N THR A 11 -38.29 36.31 -1.94
CA THR A 11 -37.04 35.68 -1.52
C THR A 11 -37.42 34.51 -0.62
N THR A 12 -37.48 33.30 -1.18
CA THR A 12 -37.74 32.08 -0.43
C THR A 12 -36.68 31.95 0.66
N LYS A 13 -37.06 32.12 1.93
CA LYS A 13 -36.14 32.09 3.06
C LYS A 13 -35.75 30.64 3.32
N ARG A 14 -34.62 30.21 2.77
CA ARG A 14 -34.11 28.83 2.92
C ARG A 14 -33.59 28.61 4.34
N PRO A 15 -33.78 27.42 4.93
CA PRO A 15 -32.96 27.02 6.07
C PRO A 15 -31.49 27.05 5.62
N LEU A 16 -30.60 27.53 6.48
CA LEU A 16 -29.16 27.56 6.25
C LEU A 16 -28.47 27.31 7.58
N VAL A 17 -27.47 26.42 7.57
CA VAL A 17 -26.59 26.15 8.71
C VAL A 17 -25.18 26.57 8.33
N ASN A 18 -24.50 27.28 9.24
CA ASN A 18 -23.11 27.67 9.03
C ASN A 18 -22.19 26.54 9.48
N TYR A 19 -21.56 25.86 8.52
CA TYR A 19 -20.54 24.85 8.77
C TYR A 19 -19.12 25.43 8.69
N HIS A 20 -18.20 24.89 9.49
CA HIS A 20 -16.78 25.23 9.40
C HIS A 20 -16.14 24.61 8.15
N SER A 21 -15.25 25.37 7.50
CA SER A 21 -14.44 24.92 6.36
C SER A 21 -13.60 23.69 6.71
N THR A 22 -13.31 22.85 5.70
CA THR A 22 -12.35 21.75 5.87
C THR A 22 -10.99 22.27 6.32
N ILE A 23 -10.39 21.58 7.29
CA ILE A 23 -9.02 21.88 7.76
C ILE A 23 -7.94 21.27 6.86
N TRP A 24 -8.32 20.32 6.01
CA TRP A 24 -7.37 19.56 5.20
C TRP A 24 -6.98 20.32 3.93
N GLY A 25 -7.87 21.15 3.38
CA GLY A 25 -7.61 21.93 2.17
C GLY A 25 -6.97 21.08 1.06
N ASP A 26 -5.77 21.47 0.63
CA ASP A 26 -4.99 20.77 -0.40
C ASP A 26 -3.98 19.78 0.17
N PHE A 27 -4.03 19.47 1.46
CA PHE A 27 -3.05 18.64 2.17
C PHE A 27 -2.77 17.34 1.41
N PHE A 28 -3.77 16.54 1.05
CA PHE A 28 -3.53 15.26 0.36
C PHE A 28 -3.19 15.38 -1.14
N LEU A 29 -3.38 16.56 -1.75
CA LEU A 29 -2.91 16.86 -3.12
C LEU A 29 -1.46 17.36 -3.14
N SER A 30 -1.07 18.08 -2.08
CA SER A 30 0.27 18.62 -1.85
C SER A 30 1.15 17.70 -1.00
N TYR A 31 0.58 16.66 -0.38
CA TYR A 31 1.26 15.62 0.38
C TYR A 31 2.13 14.83 -0.58
N THR A 32 3.30 15.41 -0.78
CA THR A 32 4.50 14.80 -1.30
C THR A 32 5.37 14.65 -0.06
N PRO A 33 6.05 13.50 0.15
CA PRO A 33 7.18 13.47 1.07
C PRO A 33 8.05 14.68 0.72
N GLN A 34 8.28 15.60 1.66
CA GLN A 34 8.78 16.96 1.40
C GLN A 34 9.86 16.97 0.30
N LEU A 35 9.49 17.41 -0.92
CA LEU A 35 10.47 17.72 -1.94
C LEU A 35 11.06 19.08 -1.58
N THR A 36 12.30 19.08 -1.12
CA THR A 36 13.10 20.31 -1.04
C THR A 36 13.76 20.53 -2.39
N GLU A 37 13.55 21.70 -3.00
CA GLU A 37 14.39 22.12 -4.13
C GLU A 37 15.87 22.10 -3.73
N ILE A 38 16.78 21.95 -4.69
CA ILE A 38 18.23 22.01 -4.42
C ILE A 38 18.58 23.47 -4.12
N SER A 39 18.85 23.78 -2.86
CA SER A 39 19.19 25.13 -2.42
C SER A 39 20.57 25.58 -2.94
N SER A 40 20.78 26.89 -3.06
CA SER A 40 22.10 27.47 -3.39
C SER A 40 23.17 27.08 -2.37
N LYS A 41 22.79 26.93 -1.10
CA LYS A 41 23.66 26.46 -0.02
C LYS A 41 24.12 25.03 -0.24
N GLU A 42 23.20 24.11 -0.56
CA GLU A 42 23.53 22.71 -0.84
C GLU A 42 24.47 22.58 -2.06
N LYS A 43 24.28 23.39 -3.11
CA LYS A 43 25.19 23.40 -4.27
C LYS A 43 26.60 23.85 -3.89
N HIS A 44 26.72 24.92 -3.11
CA HIS A 44 28.02 25.43 -2.68
C HIS A 44 28.76 24.41 -1.79
N GLU A 45 28.06 23.82 -0.84
CA GLU A 45 28.60 22.79 0.05
C GLU A 45 29.00 21.51 -0.71
N HIS A 46 28.25 21.13 -1.75
CA HIS A 46 28.58 19.99 -2.62
C HIS A 46 29.89 20.22 -3.39
N GLU A 47 30.09 21.39 -4.00
CA GLU A 47 31.33 21.72 -4.72
C GLU A 47 32.55 21.81 -3.78
N GLU A 48 32.38 22.36 -2.57
CA GLU A 48 33.47 22.40 -1.58
C GLU A 48 33.90 20.97 -1.17
N LEU A 49 32.93 20.10 -0.87
CA LEU A 49 33.20 18.72 -0.49
C LEU A 49 33.80 17.90 -1.65
N LYS A 50 33.37 18.18 -2.88
CA LYS A 50 33.93 17.58 -4.10
C LYS A 50 35.41 17.95 -4.27
N GLU A 51 35.78 19.22 -4.12
CA GLU A 51 37.19 19.63 -4.25
C GLU A 51 38.05 19.06 -3.11
N ASN A 52 37.53 19.00 -1.89
CA ASN A 52 38.23 18.34 -0.78
C ASN A 52 38.51 16.86 -1.07
N ALA A 53 37.53 16.14 -1.60
CA ALA A 53 37.70 14.73 -2.00
C ALA A 53 38.72 14.58 -3.14
N ARG A 54 38.71 15.51 -4.10
CA ARG A 54 39.69 15.58 -5.19
C ARG A 54 41.11 15.80 -4.65
N GLN A 55 41.28 16.74 -3.72
CA GLN A 55 42.57 17.03 -3.10
C GLN A 55 43.13 15.81 -2.35
N MET A 56 42.30 15.11 -1.57
CA MET A 56 42.68 13.85 -0.92
C MET A 56 43.19 12.81 -1.92
N LEU A 57 42.54 12.72 -3.09
CA LEU A 57 42.95 11.80 -4.15
C LEU A 57 44.30 12.21 -4.74
N VAL A 58 44.51 13.48 -5.06
CA VAL A 58 45.75 13.97 -5.69
C VAL A 58 46.95 13.91 -4.73
N GLU A 59 46.77 14.22 -3.45
CA GLU A 59 47.86 14.25 -2.46
C GLU A 59 48.32 12.86 -2.01
N SER A 60 47.45 11.85 -2.15
CA SER A 60 47.76 10.47 -1.80
C SER A 60 48.77 9.86 -2.79
N PRO A 61 49.89 9.25 -2.34
CA PRO A 61 50.91 8.69 -3.24
C PRO A 61 50.36 7.56 -4.13
N ASP A 62 50.68 7.63 -5.42
CA ASP A 62 50.20 6.72 -6.48
C ASP A 62 50.69 5.27 -6.38
N ASN A 63 51.37 4.86 -5.31
CA ASN A 63 51.74 3.47 -5.04
C ASN A 63 51.40 3.00 -3.62
N SER A 64 50.66 3.82 -2.88
CA SER A 64 50.27 3.51 -1.51
C SER A 64 48.99 2.66 -1.48
N THR A 65 48.93 1.72 -0.53
CA THR A 65 47.68 1.02 -0.19
C THR A 65 46.57 2.02 0.15
N GLN A 66 46.91 3.14 0.77
CA GLN A 66 45.99 4.22 1.12
C GLN A 66 45.28 4.79 -0.12
N LYS A 67 45.99 5.00 -1.24
CA LYS A 67 45.41 5.46 -2.50
C LYS A 67 44.41 4.46 -3.08
N LEU A 68 44.73 3.17 -3.06
CA LEU A 68 43.83 2.11 -3.54
C LEU A 68 42.56 2.01 -2.69
N VAL A 69 42.69 2.09 -1.36
CA VAL A 69 41.57 2.10 -0.42
C VAL A 69 40.70 3.34 -0.60
N LEU A 70 41.29 4.50 -0.87
CA LEU A 70 40.56 5.73 -1.14
C LEU A 70 39.76 5.63 -2.43
N ILE A 71 40.36 5.11 -3.51
CA ILE A 71 39.67 4.88 -4.78
C ILE A 71 38.51 3.88 -4.60
N ASP A 72 38.74 2.77 -3.89
CA ASP A 72 37.69 1.80 -3.56
C ASP A 72 36.54 2.46 -2.80
N THR A 73 36.87 3.28 -1.80
CA THR A 73 35.88 3.99 -0.99
C THR A 73 35.05 4.94 -1.84
N ILE A 74 35.69 5.72 -2.71
CA ILE A 74 35.03 6.66 -3.63
C ILE A 74 34.08 5.92 -4.58
N GLN A 75 34.52 4.78 -5.15
CA GLN A 75 33.69 3.93 -6.01
C GLN A 75 32.51 3.32 -5.24
N ARG A 76 32.74 2.77 -4.05
CA ARG A 76 31.69 2.17 -3.23
C ARG A 76 30.65 3.19 -2.78
N LEU A 77 31.06 4.43 -2.48
CA LEU A 77 30.16 5.51 -2.12
C LEU A 77 29.38 6.09 -3.32
N GLY A 78 29.70 5.67 -4.55
CA GLY A 78 29.00 6.06 -5.78
C GLY A 78 29.23 7.51 -6.18
N VAL A 79 30.42 8.03 -5.88
CA VAL A 79 30.83 9.40 -6.22
C VAL A 79 32.04 9.43 -7.17
N GLU A 80 32.45 8.28 -7.73
CA GLU A 80 33.61 8.21 -8.63
C GLU A 80 33.44 8.99 -9.94
N TYR A 81 32.20 9.19 -10.38
CA TYR A 81 31.88 9.90 -11.62
C TYR A 81 32.34 11.37 -11.60
N HIS A 82 32.55 11.95 -10.41
CA HIS A 82 33.15 13.29 -10.25
C HIS A 82 34.67 13.32 -10.48
N PHE A 83 35.35 12.18 -10.41
CA PHE A 83 36.82 12.08 -10.37
C PHE A 83 37.40 11.10 -11.40
N LYS A 84 36.65 10.80 -12.47
CA LYS A 84 36.99 9.76 -13.45
C LYS A 84 38.43 9.84 -13.97
N ASN A 85 38.86 11.03 -14.40
CA ASN A 85 40.21 11.25 -14.95
C ASN A 85 41.32 11.11 -13.89
N ASP A 86 41.08 11.63 -12.68
CA ASP A 86 42.04 11.57 -11.58
C ASP A 86 42.24 10.11 -11.12
N ILE A 87 41.14 9.33 -11.05
CA ILE A 87 41.17 7.89 -10.73
C ILE A 87 41.89 7.10 -11.82
N GLU A 88 41.56 7.33 -13.09
CA GLU A 88 42.18 6.64 -14.22
C GLU A 88 43.71 6.85 -14.24
N THR A 89 44.14 8.09 -14.09
CA THR A 89 45.56 8.45 -14.01
C THR A 89 46.25 7.75 -12.84
N SER A 90 45.62 7.76 -11.66
CA SER A 90 46.16 7.13 -10.45
C SER A 90 46.31 5.62 -10.61
N ILE A 91 45.32 4.95 -11.23
CA ILE A 91 45.35 3.50 -11.48
C ILE A 91 46.41 3.15 -12.53
N GLN A 92 46.58 3.96 -13.57
CA GLN A 92 47.64 3.77 -14.58
C GLN A 92 49.04 3.87 -13.98
N ASN A 93 49.28 4.83 -13.08
CA ASN A 93 50.56 4.98 -12.38
C ASN A 93 50.83 3.78 -11.46
N ASN A 94 49.85 3.37 -10.64
CA ASN A 94 49.91 2.16 -9.82
C ASN A 94 50.22 0.91 -10.65
N PHE A 95 49.59 0.76 -11.82
CA PHE A 95 49.76 -0.41 -12.69
C PHE A 95 51.20 -0.51 -13.21
N LYS A 96 51.77 0.59 -13.71
CA LYS A 96 53.15 0.64 -14.24
C LYS A 96 54.19 0.29 -13.17
N GLU A 97 54.02 0.79 -11.96
CA GLU A 97 54.96 0.52 -10.85
C GLU A 97 54.81 -0.90 -10.30
N SER A 98 53.59 -1.45 -10.25
CA SER A 98 53.35 -2.82 -9.76
C SER A 98 53.99 -3.91 -10.63
N GLN A 99 54.22 -3.66 -11.92
CA GLN A 99 54.99 -4.55 -12.79
C GLN A 99 56.50 -4.55 -12.47
N GLN A 100 56.97 -3.55 -11.71
CA GLN A 100 58.38 -3.36 -11.37
C GLN A 100 58.73 -3.80 -9.93
N SER A 101 57.74 -3.90 -9.02
CA SER A 101 57.97 -4.28 -7.62
C SER A 101 57.74 -5.78 -7.35
N LYS A 102 58.71 -6.46 -6.73
CA LYS A 102 58.49 -7.75 -6.04
C LYS A 102 58.05 -7.48 -4.60
N ASN A 103 56.81 -7.04 -4.38
CA ASN A 103 56.35 -6.71 -3.02
C ASN A 103 55.58 -7.87 -2.36
N ASP A 104 55.87 -8.03 -1.05
CA ASP A 104 55.19 -8.85 -0.03
C ASP A 104 53.78 -8.30 0.33
N ASP A 105 53.02 -7.83 -0.67
CA ASP A 105 51.67 -7.30 -0.45
C ASP A 105 50.73 -8.44 -0.01
N ASP A 106 49.88 -8.18 0.99
CA ASP A 106 48.87 -9.13 1.48
C ASP A 106 47.77 -9.42 0.44
N LEU A 107 46.91 -10.42 0.73
CA LEU A 107 45.86 -10.83 -0.20
C LEU A 107 44.90 -9.68 -0.53
N TYR A 108 44.53 -8.88 0.48
CA TYR A 108 43.63 -7.75 0.33
C TYR A 108 44.17 -6.73 -0.70
N VAL A 109 45.42 -6.31 -0.57
CA VAL A 109 46.04 -5.31 -1.45
C VAL A 109 46.17 -5.85 -2.87
N VAL A 110 46.62 -7.10 -3.05
CA VAL A 110 46.76 -7.71 -4.37
C VAL A 110 45.41 -7.85 -5.07
N ALA A 111 44.39 -8.35 -4.35
CA ALA A 111 43.04 -8.50 -4.91
C ALA A 111 42.40 -7.16 -5.25
N LEU A 112 42.54 -6.16 -4.37
CA LEU A 112 42.01 -4.83 -4.61
C LEU A 112 42.66 -4.16 -5.83
N ARG A 113 44.00 -4.21 -5.93
CA ARG A 113 44.75 -3.66 -7.06
C ARG A 113 44.34 -4.35 -8.36
N PHE A 114 44.25 -5.68 -8.35
CA PHE A 114 43.81 -6.46 -9.51
C PHE A 114 42.43 -6.03 -10.00
N ARG A 115 41.46 -5.92 -9.07
CA ARG A 115 40.09 -5.52 -9.39
C ARG A 115 40.03 -4.11 -9.98
N LEU A 116 40.68 -3.13 -9.33
CA LEU A 116 40.69 -1.74 -9.76
C LEU A 116 41.33 -1.57 -11.16
N VAL A 117 42.44 -2.26 -11.43
CA VAL A 117 43.13 -2.20 -12.74
C VAL A 117 42.26 -2.80 -13.86
N ARG A 118 41.65 -3.97 -13.63
CA ARG A 118 40.76 -4.59 -14.62
C ARG A 118 39.49 -3.78 -14.87
N GLN A 119 38.93 -3.14 -13.84
CA GLN A 119 37.78 -2.23 -14.00
C GLN A 119 38.10 -1.02 -14.90
N GLN A 120 39.36 -0.56 -14.93
CA GLN A 120 39.85 0.48 -15.85
C GLN A 120 40.31 -0.07 -17.21
N ARG A 121 39.88 -1.29 -17.58
CA ARG A 121 40.14 -1.91 -18.90
C ARG A 121 41.62 -2.24 -19.16
N HIS A 122 42.46 -2.29 -18.12
CA HIS A 122 43.84 -2.74 -18.23
C HIS A 122 43.95 -4.22 -17.89
N TYR A 123 44.66 -4.99 -18.71
CA TYR A 123 44.87 -6.40 -18.46
C TYR A 123 45.92 -6.61 -17.35
N MET A 124 45.51 -7.26 -16.26
CA MET A 124 46.41 -7.78 -15.24
C MET A 124 46.29 -9.31 -15.23
N SER A 125 47.42 -10.02 -15.38
CA SER A 125 47.43 -11.49 -15.34
C SER A 125 46.99 -12.00 -13.97
N PRO A 126 46.13 -13.03 -13.90
CA PRO A 126 45.70 -13.59 -12.62
C PRO A 126 46.80 -14.41 -11.92
N ASP A 127 47.94 -14.63 -12.59
CA ASP A 127 49.14 -15.23 -12.01
C ASP A 127 49.66 -14.51 -10.76
N VAL A 128 49.27 -13.25 -10.57
CA VAL A 128 49.54 -12.51 -9.33
C VAL A 128 49.03 -13.25 -8.08
N PHE A 129 48.02 -14.12 -8.23
CA PHE A 129 47.45 -14.91 -7.15
C PHE A 129 48.14 -16.26 -6.90
N LYS A 130 49.03 -16.74 -7.79
CA LYS A 130 49.76 -18.02 -7.61
C LYS A 130 50.56 -18.09 -6.31
N ARG A 131 50.96 -16.94 -5.75
CA ARG A 131 51.64 -16.86 -4.46
C ARG A 131 50.75 -17.29 -3.28
N PHE A 132 49.43 -17.17 -3.43
CA PHE A 132 48.41 -17.52 -2.45
C PHE A 132 47.89 -18.95 -2.62
N THR A 133 48.36 -19.68 -3.64
CA THR A 133 48.00 -21.08 -3.89
C THR A 133 49.07 -22.04 -3.37
N ASN A 134 48.68 -23.29 -3.14
CA ASN A 134 49.56 -24.43 -2.94
C ASN A 134 50.10 -24.93 -4.29
N ASP A 135 51.02 -25.90 -4.26
CA ASP A 135 51.60 -26.53 -5.45
C ASP A 135 50.55 -27.29 -6.31
N ASP A 136 49.41 -27.64 -5.72
CA ASP A 136 48.26 -28.26 -6.41
C ASP A 136 47.34 -27.25 -7.11
N GLY A 137 47.64 -25.94 -7.02
CA GLY A 137 46.87 -24.86 -7.63
C GLY A 137 45.70 -24.35 -6.78
N LYS A 138 45.42 -24.94 -5.60
CA LYS A 138 44.33 -24.48 -4.72
C LYS A 138 44.77 -23.37 -3.78
N PHE A 139 43.87 -22.46 -3.41
CA PHE A 139 44.18 -21.40 -2.47
C PHE A 139 44.45 -21.97 -1.07
N LYS A 140 45.42 -21.36 -0.38
CA LYS A 140 45.87 -21.78 0.95
C LYS A 140 44.75 -21.58 1.98
N GLU A 141 44.39 -22.64 2.70
CA GLU A 141 43.43 -22.58 3.82
C GLU A 141 43.81 -21.55 4.90
N THR A 142 45.10 -21.22 5.03
CA THR A 142 45.57 -20.17 5.95
C THR A 142 45.01 -18.78 5.62
N LEU A 143 44.47 -18.55 4.43
CA LEU A 143 43.85 -17.28 4.03
C LEU A 143 42.48 -17.06 4.66
N THR A 144 41.87 -18.11 5.22
CA THR A 144 40.53 -18.07 5.83
C THR A 144 40.42 -17.14 7.05
N ILE A 145 41.55 -16.75 7.65
CA ILE A 145 41.56 -15.76 8.74
C ILE A 145 41.44 -14.31 8.24
N ASP A 146 41.74 -14.05 6.97
CA ASP A 146 41.69 -12.71 6.36
C ASP A 146 40.37 -12.51 5.60
N VAL A 147 39.31 -12.25 6.35
CA VAL A 147 37.96 -12.04 5.81
C VAL A 147 37.92 -10.89 4.80
N GLN A 148 38.71 -9.83 5.03
CA GLN A 148 38.77 -8.67 4.15
C GLN A 148 39.49 -9.00 2.83
N GLY A 149 40.58 -9.77 2.89
CA GLY A 149 41.26 -10.31 1.72
C GLY A 149 40.40 -11.27 0.91
N LEU A 150 39.65 -12.16 1.58
CA LEU A 150 38.69 -13.05 0.92
C LEU A 150 37.58 -12.27 0.21
N LEU A 151 37.02 -11.24 0.85
CA LEU A 151 36.00 -10.40 0.24
C LEU A 151 36.54 -9.65 -0.98
N SER A 152 37.76 -9.08 -0.91
CA SER A 152 38.37 -8.43 -2.07
C SER A 152 38.69 -9.42 -3.19
N LEU A 153 39.13 -10.65 -2.86
CA LEU A 153 39.38 -11.71 -3.84
C LEU A 153 38.09 -12.18 -4.52
N TYR A 154 36.99 -12.29 -3.76
CA TYR A 154 35.66 -12.59 -4.27
C TYR A 154 35.24 -11.55 -5.33
N GLU A 155 35.35 -10.27 -5.01
CA GLU A 155 35.03 -9.17 -5.93
C GLU A 155 35.95 -9.15 -7.17
N ALA A 156 37.22 -9.52 -7.00
CA ALA A 156 38.18 -9.64 -8.09
C ALA A 156 37.85 -10.82 -9.04
N ALA A 157 37.41 -11.96 -8.50
CA ALA A 157 37.11 -13.17 -9.26
C ALA A 157 35.91 -13.02 -10.22
N HIS A 158 35.01 -12.05 -9.96
CA HIS A 158 33.94 -11.70 -10.89
C HIS A 158 34.42 -11.00 -12.18
N LEU A 159 35.68 -10.55 -12.24
CA LEU A 159 36.29 -9.95 -13.45
C LEU A 159 37.07 -10.96 -14.31
N ARG A 160 36.83 -12.27 -14.11
CA ARG A 160 37.48 -13.34 -14.86
C ARG A 160 37.03 -13.39 -16.32
N VAL A 161 37.91 -13.91 -17.17
CA VAL A 161 37.58 -14.25 -18.56
C VAL A 161 37.78 -15.75 -18.82
N HIS A 162 37.29 -16.25 -19.96
CA HIS A 162 37.45 -17.66 -20.32
C HIS A 162 38.91 -18.11 -20.29
N GLY A 163 39.17 -19.25 -19.64
CA GLY A 163 40.50 -19.86 -19.53
C GLY A 163 41.30 -19.44 -18.28
N GLU A 164 40.78 -18.57 -17.43
CA GLU A 164 41.44 -18.16 -16.18
C GLU A 164 41.07 -19.07 -14.99
N GLU A 165 41.57 -20.31 -15.00
CA GLU A 165 41.25 -21.34 -13.99
C GLU A 165 41.48 -20.90 -12.54
N ILE A 166 42.53 -20.11 -12.29
CA ILE A 166 42.84 -19.60 -10.95
C ILE A 166 41.73 -18.68 -10.39
N LEU A 167 41.00 -17.97 -11.24
CA LEU A 167 39.89 -17.11 -10.79
C LEU A 167 38.58 -17.89 -10.63
N GLU A 168 38.38 -18.97 -11.39
CA GLU A 168 37.28 -19.91 -11.16
C GLU A 168 37.46 -20.62 -9.82
N GLU A 169 38.69 -21.04 -9.52
CA GLU A 169 39.05 -21.54 -8.19
C GLU A 169 38.79 -20.46 -7.15
N ALA A 170 39.32 -19.24 -7.34
CA ALA A 170 39.21 -18.16 -6.35
C ALA A 170 37.75 -17.83 -6.03
N LEU A 171 36.87 -17.83 -7.03
CA LEU A 171 35.43 -17.64 -6.82
C LEU A 171 34.85 -18.77 -5.96
N THR A 172 35.17 -20.02 -6.30
CA THR A 172 34.68 -21.20 -5.56
C THR A 172 35.16 -21.19 -4.10
N PHE A 173 36.46 -20.92 -3.90
CA PHE A 173 37.10 -20.85 -2.60
C PHE A 173 36.49 -19.73 -1.74
N THR A 174 36.39 -18.52 -2.29
CA THR A 174 35.87 -17.37 -1.54
C THR A 174 34.39 -17.49 -1.21
N VAL A 175 33.53 -17.95 -2.13
CA VAL A 175 32.10 -18.20 -1.85
C VAL A 175 31.95 -19.18 -0.68
N THR A 176 32.61 -20.32 -0.76
CA THR A 176 32.52 -21.39 0.26
C THR A 176 32.88 -20.88 1.65
N HIS A 177 33.99 -20.14 1.77
CA HIS A 177 34.46 -19.66 3.06
C HIS A 177 33.67 -18.45 3.58
N LEU A 178 33.29 -17.51 2.72
CA LEU A 178 32.49 -16.35 3.11
C LEU A 178 31.09 -16.75 3.59
N GLU A 179 30.45 -17.74 2.94
CA GLU A 179 29.16 -18.30 3.38
C GLU A 179 29.26 -18.99 4.75
N SER A 180 30.32 -19.78 4.95
CA SER A 180 30.58 -20.49 6.21
C SER A 180 30.88 -19.54 7.39
N MET A 181 31.56 -18.43 7.12
CA MET A 181 31.95 -17.44 8.14
C MET A 181 30.85 -16.44 8.45
N GLY A 182 29.98 -16.12 7.49
CA GLY A 182 28.92 -15.10 7.61
C GLY A 182 28.17 -15.08 8.95
N PRO A 183 27.71 -16.22 9.49
CA PRO A 183 27.01 -16.26 10.78
C PRO A 183 27.84 -15.82 11.99
N LYS A 184 29.18 -15.93 11.92
CA LYS A 184 30.14 -15.75 13.02
C LYS A 184 30.82 -14.37 13.03
N LEU A 185 30.60 -13.54 12.02
CA LEU A 185 31.22 -12.21 11.89
C LEU A 185 30.49 -11.15 12.73
N GLY A 186 31.23 -10.13 13.19
CA GLY A 186 30.64 -8.95 13.82
C GLY A 186 29.74 -8.16 12.86
N ASN A 187 28.76 -7.42 13.41
CA ASN A 187 27.64 -6.83 12.66
C ASN A 187 28.04 -6.06 11.38
N SER A 188 29.13 -5.26 11.40
CA SER A 188 29.56 -4.47 10.24
C SER A 188 30.15 -5.32 9.10
N LEU A 189 31.06 -6.25 9.42
CA LEU A 189 31.67 -7.16 8.43
C LEU A 189 30.67 -8.17 7.90
N LYS A 190 29.78 -8.66 8.77
CA LYS A 190 28.67 -9.55 8.39
C LYS A 190 27.80 -8.90 7.31
N ALA A 191 27.43 -7.63 7.47
CA ALA A 191 26.63 -6.91 6.49
C ALA A 191 27.35 -6.78 5.14
N GLN A 192 28.66 -6.48 5.13
CA GLN A 192 29.45 -6.38 3.89
C GLN A 192 29.54 -7.72 3.15
N VAL A 193 29.79 -8.81 3.88
CA VAL A 193 29.87 -10.16 3.31
C VAL A 193 28.51 -10.62 2.78
N SER A 194 27.44 -10.44 3.56
CA SER A 194 26.08 -10.79 3.12
C SER A 194 25.63 -10.00 1.89
N GLU A 195 25.99 -8.71 1.81
CA GLU A 195 25.67 -7.89 0.63
C GLU A 195 26.46 -8.34 -0.60
N ALA A 196 27.77 -8.55 -0.49
CA ALA A 196 28.60 -8.98 -1.60
C ALA A 196 28.18 -10.36 -2.13
N LEU A 197 27.91 -11.33 -1.25
CA LEU A 197 27.40 -12.65 -1.63
C LEU A 197 26.01 -12.57 -2.27
N SER A 198 25.17 -11.62 -1.86
CA SER A 198 23.87 -11.40 -2.48
C SER A 198 24.00 -10.80 -3.88
N GLN A 199 24.89 -9.82 -4.08
CA GLN A 199 25.08 -9.17 -5.36
C GLN A 199 26.49 -8.52 -5.43
N PRO A 200 27.45 -9.16 -6.14
CA PRO A 200 28.80 -8.64 -6.31
C PRO A 200 28.84 -7.23 -6.89
N ILE A 201 29.88 -6.45 -6.57
CA ILE A 201 30.05 -5.08 -7.05
C ILE A 201 30.00 -5.01 -8.58
N HIS A 202 30.64 -5.98 -9.25
CA HIS A 202 30.70 -6.00 -10.71
C HIS A 202 29.34 -6.21 -11.39
N THR A 203 28.39 -6.85 -10.71
CA THR A 203 27.06 -7.21 -11.25
C THR A 203 25.93 -6.36 -10.64
N ASN A 204 26.27 -5.34 -9.86
CA ASN A 204 25.32 -4.45 -9.20
C ASN A 204 25.16 -3.12 -9.96
N LEU A 205 24.03 -2.45 -9.74
CA LEU A 205 23.81 -1.10 -10.25
C LEU A 205 24.53 -0.10 -9.34
N PRO A 206 25.43 0.76 -9.87
CA PRO A 206 26.29 1.62 -9.06
C PRO A 206 25.51 2.42 -8.01
N ARG A 207 24.34 2.95 -8.40
CA ARG A 207 23.56 3.82 -7.52
C ARG A 207 22.81 3.09 -6.40
N PHE A 208 22.37 1.88 -6.66
CA PHE A 208 21.72 1.04 -5.65
C PHE A 208 22.74 0.59 -4.59
N LEU A 209 23.91 0.15 -5.07
CA LEU A 209 25.05 -0.21 -4.25
C LEU A 209 25.54 0.97 -3.39
N ALA A 210 25.61 2.18 -3.96
CA ALA A 210 26.02 3.39 -3.25
C ALA A 210 25.17 3.67 -2.00
N ARG A 211 23.84 3.53 -2.08
CA ARG A 211 22.96 3.78 -0.91
C ARG A 211 23.28 2.84 0.26
N LYS A 212 23.50 1.56 -0.03
CA LYS A 212 23.85 0.56 0.99
C LYS A 212 25.25 0.82 1.55
N ASN A 213 26.22 1.12 0.69
CA ASN A 213 27.58 1.44 1.10
C ASN A 213 27.67 2.74 1.91
N ILE A 214 26.89 3.78 1.62
CA ILE A 214 26.83 5.00 2.44
C ILE A 214 26.40 4.66 3.88
N CYS A 215 25.43 3.76 4.04
CA CYS A 215 24.99 3.30 5.36
C CYS A 215 26.09 2.49 6.06
N MET A 216 26.67 1.49 5.38
CA MET A 216 27.73 0.64 5.93
C MET A 216 28.98 1.45 6.29
N TYR A 217 29.42 2.34 5.41
CA TYR A 217 30.57 3.22 5.64
C TYR A 217 30.34 4.17 6.82
N GLY A 218 29.09 4.60 7.04
CA GLY A 218 28.68 5.37 8.21
C GLY A 218 28.78 4.64 9.55
N ASN A 219 28.92 3.31 9.54
CA ASN A 219 29.11 2.50 10.75
C ASN A 219 30.57 2.11 11.00
N ILE A 220 31.50 2.45 10.09
CA ILE A 220 32.93 2.21 10.27
C ILE A 220 33.52 3.30 11.17
N GLU A 221 34.28 2.91 12.19
CA GLU A 221 34.93 3.85 13.14
C GLU A 221 36.04 4.67 12.46
N SER A 222 36.84 4.06 11.58
CA SER A 222 37.96 4.69 10.87
C SER A 222 37.56 5.41 9.58
N ARG A 223 36.27 5.76 9.42
CA ARG A 223 35.76 6.37 8.19
C ARG A 223 36.24 7.81 8.03
N ASN A 224 36.24 8.29 6.79
CA ASN A 224 36.45 9.69 6.46
C ASN A 224 35.10 10.43 6.45
N ASP A 225 34.86 11.28 7.45
CA ASP A 225 33.58 11.98 7.60
C ASP A 225 33.32 12.99 6.47
N LEU A 226 34.35 13.57 5.85
CA LEU A 226 34.19 14.46 4.70
C LEU A 226 33.68 13.71 3.48
N LEU A 227 34.25 12.53 3.18
CA LEU A 227 33.79 11.67 2.08
C LEU A 227 32.37 11.14 2.32
N LEU A 228 32.05 10.75 3.57
CA LEU A 228 30.69 10.33 3.90
C LEU A 228 29.68 11.47 3.75
N LYS A 229 30.05 12.68 4.18
CA LYS A 229 29.20 13.87 4.03
C LYS A 229 29.00 14.22 2.56
N PHE A 230 30.07 14.17 1.75
CA PHE A 230 30.01 14.37 0.31
C PHE A 230 29.04 13.36 -0.34
N ALA A 231 29.24 12.08 -0.07
CA ALA A 231 28.40 11.02 -0.63
C ALA A 231 26.93 11.14 -0.21
N LYS A 232 26.63 11.50 1.04
CA LYS A 232 25.24 11.73 1.48
C LYS A 232 24.60 12.93 0.78
N LEU A 233 25.33 14.04 0.67
CA LEU A 233 24.84 15.26 0.04
C LEU A 233 24.62 15.07 -1.46
N ASP A 234 25.62 14.50 -2.14
CA ASP A 234 25.49 14.05 -3.53
C ASP A 234 24.31 13.09 -3.70
N PHE A 235 24.15 12.16 -2.74
CA PHE A 235 23.06 11.20 -2.80
C PHE A 235 21.68 11.87 -2.88
N ASN A 236 21.48 12.83 -1.96
CA ASN A 236 20.25 13.58 -1.81
C ASN A 236 20.00 14.55 -2.97
N ILE A 237 21.04 15.20 -3.50
CA ILE A 237 20.91 16.12 -4.64
C ILE A 237 20.40 15.35 -5.87
N LEU A 238 21.02 14.22 -6.19
CA LEU A 238 20.58 13.36 -7.28
C LEU A 238 19.15 12.82 -7.05
N GLN A 239 18.80 12.45 -5.82
CA GLN A 239 17.43 12.04 -5.51
C GLN A 239 16.41 13.15 -5.81
N LYS A 240 16.73 14.41 -5.47
CA LYS A 240 15.88 15.57 -5.81
C LYS A 240 15.75 15.76 -7.32
N VAL A 241 16.83 15.54 -8.09
CA VAL A 241 16.80 15.56 -9.56
C VAL A 241 15.84 14.50 -10.10
N TYR A 242 15.96 13.25 -9.65
CA TYR A 242 15.09 12.17 -10.09
C TYR A 242 13.62 12.41 -9.72
N GLN A 243 13.36 12.95 -8.53
CA GLN A 243 12.00 13.30 -8.10
C GLN A 243 11.39 14.42 -8.95
N ARG A 244 12.20 15.36 -9.46
CA ARG A 244 11.75 16.38 -10.41
C ARG A 244 11.42 15.77 -11.78
N GLU A 245 12.33 14.97 -12.32
CA GLU A 245 12.14 14.28 -13.61
C GLU A 245 10.91 13.34 -13.58
N LEU A 246 10.70 12.62 -12.47
CA LEU A 246 9.50 11.81 -12.28
C LEU A 246 8.21 12.64 -12.35
N ARG A 247 8.19 13.89 -11.86
CA ARG A 247 6.99 14.74 -11.96
C ARG A 247 6.64 15.04 -13.41
N GLU A 248 7.64 15.26 -14.27
CA GLU A 248 7.46 15.47 -15.71
C GLU A 248 6.89 14.22 -16.40
N LEU A 249 7.13 13.03 -15.82
CA LEU A 249 6.69 11.74 -16.35
C LEU A 249 5.34 11.23 -15.79
N THR A 250 4.93 11.61 -14.57
CA THR A 250 3.84 10.93 -13.80
C THR A 250 2.39 11.03 -14.31
N ILE A 251 2.15 11.27 -15.60
CA ILE A 251 0.79 11.15 -16.17
C ILE A 251 0.43 9.65 -16.44
N ASP A 252 1.39 8.76 -16.73
CA ASP A 252 1.08 7.42 -17.29
C ASP A 252 1.90 6.20 -16.73
N ARG A 253 1.80 5.84 -15.44
CA ARG A 253 2.44 4.60 -14.86
C ARG A 253 3.98 4.48 -14.99
N LEU A 254 4.71 5.59 -15.16
CA LEU A 254 6.15 5.61 -15.47
C LEU A 254 7.16 5.30 -14.34
N VAL A 255 6.73 5.07 -13.10
CA VAL A 255 7.66 5.07 -11.94
C VAL A 255 8.63 3.87 -11.95
N GLU A 256 8.15 2.66 -12.25
CA GLU A 256 8.96 1.44 -12.24
C GLU A 256 9.94 1.40 -13.41
N CYS A 257 9.47 1.78 -14.61
CA CYS A 257 10.32 1.88 -15.80
C CYS A 257 11.38 2.98 -15.66
N TYR A 258 11.01 4.12 -15.07
CA TYR A 258 11.96 5.18 -14.77
C TYR A 258 13.00 4.74 -13.72
N PHE A 259 12.62 3.93 -12.74
CA PHE A 259 13.56 3.34 -11.79
C PHE A 259 14.63 2.49 -12.51
N GLY A 260 14.23 1.68 -13.49
CA GLY A 260 15.18 0.97 -14.38
C GLY A 260 16.11 1.91 -15.14
N ALA A 261 15.57 3.03 -15.66
CA ALA A 261 16.36 4.04 -16.36
C ALA A 261 17.39 4.75 -15.46
N VAL A 262 17.07 5.00 -14.18
CA VAL A 262 18.02 5.55 -13.18
C VAL A 262 19.20 4.60 -12.97
N GLY A 263 18.98 3.28 -13.03
CA GLY A 263 20.05 2.28 -12.96
C GLY A 263 21.04 2.38 -14.11
N LEU A 264 20.55 2.69 -15.32
CA LEU A 264 21.37 2.82 -16.53
C LEU A 264 22.10 4.17 -16.63
N HIS A 265 21.43 5.26 -16.23
CA HIS A 265 21.90 6.63 -16.40
C HIS A 265 21.72 7.42 -15.10
N PHE A 266 22.57 7.25 -14.09
CA PHE A 266 22.34 7.91 -12.80
C PHE A 266 22.92 9.35 -12.74
N GLU A 267 23.84 9.73 -13.62
CA GLU A 267 24.56 11.01 -13.54
C GLU A 267 23.67 12.22 -13.85
N PRO A 268 23.77 13.35 -13.13
CA PRO A 268 22.82 14.47 -13.28
C PRO A 268 22.65 14.96 -14.73
N GLN A 269 23.73 14.98 -15.51
CA GLN A 269 23.76 15.48 -16.89
C GLN A 269 23.06 14.55 -17.90
N GLN A 270 22.70 13.33 -17.51
CA GLN A 270 22.09 12.33 -18.39
C GLN A 270 20.54 12.36 -18.33
N SER A 271 19.95 13.50 -17.98
CA SER A 271 18.50 13.66 -17.76
C SER A 271 17.67 13.25 -18.97
N ARG A 272 18.02 13.72 -20.18
CA ARG A 272 17.29 13.35 -21.40
C ARG A 272 17.35 11.85 -21.68
N ALA A 273 18.53 11.25 -21.53
CA ALA A 273 18.70 9.81 -21.71
C ALA A 273 17.86 9.02 -20.69
N ARG A 274 17.85 9.40 -19.41
CA ARG A 274 16.96 8.79 -18.41
C ARG A 274 15.49 8.88 -18.79
N ILE A 275 15.01 10.07 -19.14
CA ILE A 275 13.60 10.31 -19.46
C ILE A 275 13.19 9.48 -20.67
N MET A 276 13.96 9.52 -21.75
CA MET A 276 13.66 8.78 -22.97
C MET A 276 13.77 7.27 -22.77
N THR A 277 14.74 6.80 -22.00
CA THR A 277 14.88 5.39 -21.63
C THR A 277 13.72 4.90 -20.76
N GLY A 278 13.25 5.70 -19.80
CA GLY A 278 12.07 5.36 -18.99
C GLY A 278 10.78 5.28 -19.82
N LYS A 279 10.62 6.19 -20.80
CA LYS A 279 9.50 6.18 -21.75
C LYS A 279 9.52 4.93 -22.63
N ILE A 280 10.64 4.61 -23.27
CA ILE A 280 10.70 3.40 -24.11
C ILE A 280 10.47 2.14 -23.28
N LEU A 281 11.06 2.00 -22.10
CA LEU A 281 10.82 0.85 -21.22
C LEU A 281 9.33 0.65 -20.93
N SER A 282 8.58 1.74 -20.73
CA SER A 282 7.12 1.68 -20.53
C SER A 282 6.39 1.22 -21.78
N ILE A 283 6.79 1.70 -22.96
CA ILE A 283 6.22 1.29 -24.25
C ILE A 283 6.53 -0.18 -24.53
N LEU A 284 7.73 -0.65 -24.21
CA LEU A 284 8.11 -2.06 -24.35
C LEU A 284 7.15 -2.94 -23.57
N ASN A 285 6.92 -2.66 -22.28
CA ASN A 285 5.99 -3.43 -21.45
C ASN A 285 4.54 -3.40 -21.99
N ILE A 286 4.05 -2.26 -22.47
CA ILE A 286 2.70 -2.17 -23.04
C ILE A 286 2.56 -3.05 -24.28
N VAL A 287 3.57 -3.04 -25.14
CA VAL A 287 3.58 -3.85 -26.37
C VAL A 287 3.76 -5.34 -26.04
N ASP A 288 4.60 -5.66 -25.06
CA ASP A 288 4.80 -7.02 -24.51
C ASP A 288 3.47 -7.62 -24.07
N ASP A 289 2.78 -6.94 -23.13
CA ASP A 289 1.43 -7.29 -22.67
C ASP A 289 0.44 -7.44 -23.84
N THR A 290 0.53 -6.54 -24.82
CA THR A 290 -0.37 -6.52 -25.98
C THR A 290 -0.22 -7.77 -26.83
N PHE A 291 1.02 -8.16 -27.11
CA PHE A 291 1.33 -9.32 -27.95
C PHE A 291 1.09 -10.64 -27.20
N ASP A 292 1.23 -10.65 -25.88
CA ASP A 292 1.07 -11.85 -25.07
C ASP A 292 -0.40 -12.17 -24.75
N ALA A 293 -1.19 -11.14 -24.43
CA ALA A 293 -2.51 -11.35 -23.81
C ALA A 293 -3.67 -10.63 -24.49
N TYR A 294 -3.46 -9.47 -25.13
CA TYR A 294 -4.58 -8.61 -25.52
C TYR A 294 -4.95 -8.64 -27.00
N ALA A 295 -3.99 -8.75 -27.92
CA ALA A 295 -4.23 -8.65 -29.34
C ALA A 295 -4.53 -10.02 -29.98
N THR A 296 -5.43 -10.05 -30.96
CA THR A 296 -5.57 -11.23 -31.82
C THR A 296 -4.40 -11.34 -32.80
N PHE A 297 -4.09 -12.56 -33.25
CA PHE A 297 -2.99 -12.79 -34.20
C PHE A 297 -3.11 -11.95 -35.48
N ASP A 298 -4.32 -11.80 -36.04
CA ASP A 298 -4.57 -10.97 -37.22
C ASP A 298 -4.30 -9.48 -36.96
N GLU A 299 -4.61 -8.98 -35.77
CA GLU A 299 -4.30 -7.60 -35.37
C GLU A 299 -2.79 -7.39 -35.22
N LEU A 300 -2.08 -8.37 -34.67
CA LEU A 300 -0.62 -8.36 -34.55
C LEU A 300 0.07 -8.37 -35.93
N VAL A 301 -0.48 -9.08 -36.91
CA VAL A 301 -0.02 -9.03 -38.32
C VAL A 301 -0.13 -7.62 -38.87
N LEU A 302 -1.28 -6.95 -38.69
CA LEU A 302 -1.51 -5.59 -39.17
C LEU A 302 -0.58 -4.59 -38.47
N PHE A 303 -0.44 -4.70 -37.15
CA PHE A 303 0.43 -3.86 -36.34
C PHE A 303 1.90 -3.99 -36.77
N THR A 304 2.40 -5.21 -36.89
CA THR A 304 3.79 -5.51 -37.29
C THR A 304 4.07 -4.98 -38.70
N ASN A 305 3.17 -5.21 -39.66
CA ASN A 305 3.29 -4.68 -41.02
C ASN A 305 3.34 -3.14 -41.07
N ALA A 306 2.55 -2.46 -40.23
CA ALA A 306 2.54 -1.01 -40.14
C ALA A 306 3.86 -0.45 -39.59
N ILE A 307 4.47 -1.13 -38.61
CA ILE A 307 5.80 -0.76 -38.08
C ILE A 307 6.89 -1.00 -39.15
N GLU A 308 6.86 -2.12 -39.87
CA GLU A 308 7.87 -2.44 -40.88
C GLU A 308 7.86 -1.45 -42.05
N ARG A 309 6.67 -1.06 -42.56
CA ARG A 309 6.53 -0.20 -43.74
C ARG A 309 7.10 1.21 -43.56
N SER A 310 6.68 1.91 -42.51
CA SER A 310 7.07 3.32 -42.34
C SER A 310 7.57 3.65 -40.94
N CYS A 311 7.17 2.90 -39.90
CA CYS A 311 7.40 3.27 -38.50
C CYS A 311 7.06 4.76 -38.28
N GLY A 312 5.89 5.17 -38.76
CA GLY A 312 5.46 6.56 -38.81
C GLY A 312 3.95 6.68 -39.02
N ILE A 313 3.40 7.88 -38.78
CA ILE A 313 1.95 8.12 -38.69
C ILE A 313 1.17 7.75 -39.98
N SER A 314 1.85 7.71 -41.13
CA SER A 314 1.25 7.36 -42.42
C SER A 314 0.70 5.94 -42.49
N ALA A 315 1.13 5.02 -41.62
CA ALA A 315 0.63 3.65 -41.58
C ALA A 315 -0.50 3.42 -40.55
N MET A 316 -0.91 4.46 -39.81
CA MET A 316 -1.94 4.39 -38.76
C MET A 316 -3.26 3.78 -39.26
N GLU A 317 -3.68 4.14 -40.46
CA GLU A 317 -4.94 3.65 -41.05
C GLU A 317 -4.94 2.14 -41.30
N SER A 318 -3.77 1.54 -41.47
CA SER A 318 -3.60 0.10 -41.68
C SER A 318 -3.57 -0.72 -40.38
N VAL A 319 -3.54 -0.07 -39.22
CA VAL A 319 -3.58 -0.72 -37.90
C VAL A 319 -5.04 -0.92 -37.46
N SER A 320 -5.32 -2.08 -36.84
CA SER A 320 -6.62 -2.37 -36.22
C SER A 320 -7.02 -1.27 -35.24
N HIS A 321 -8.32 -0.95 -35.19
CA HIS A 321 -8.86 0.08 -34.29
C HIS A 321 -8.41 -0.12 -32.83
N ASN A 322 -8.32 -1.38 -32.37
CA ASN A 322 -7.94 -1.71 -31.00
C ASN A 322 -6.47 -1.42 -30.68
N LEU A 323 -5.58 -1.54 -31.68
CA LEU A 323 -4.14 -1.34 -31.49
C LEU A 323 -3.65 0.06 -31.91
N ARG A 324 -4.53 0.89 -32.50
CA ARG A 324 -4.21 2.28 -32.87
C ARG A 324 -3.68 3.12 -31.71
N PRO A 325 -4.25 3.07 -30.48
CA PRO A 325 -3.71 3.84 -29.36
C PRO A 325 -2.26 3.47 -29.04
N ILE A 326 -1.94 2.17 -29.04
CA ILE A 326 -0.58 1.66 -28.75
C ILE A 326 0.39 2.08 -29.87
N TYR A 327 -0.03 1.92 -31.13
CA TYR A 327 0.74 2.39 -32.28
C TYR A 327 0.99 3.90 -32.21
N GLN A 328 -0.03 4.67 -31.83
CA GLN A 328 0.06 6.12 -31.68
C GLN A 328 1.09 6.51 -30.61
N VAL A 329 1.05 5.91 -29.43
CA VAL A 329 2.03 6.17 -28.36
C VAL A 329 3.46 5.89 -28.83
N LEU A 330 3.67 4.79 -29.56
CA LEU A 330 4.98 4.44 -30.11
C LEU A 330 5.47 5.48 -31.14
N ILE A 331 4.61 5.92 -32.05
CA ILE A 331 4.96 6.93 -33.05
C ILE A 331 5.18 8.31 -32.42
N GLU A 332 4.37 8.69 -31.45
CA GLU A 332 4.53 9.95 -30.70
C GLU A 332 5.88 9.97 -29.98
N PHE A 333 6.29 8.87 -29.35
CA PHE A 333 7.62 8.74 -28.75
C PHE A 333 8.75 8.94 -29.79
N LEU A 334 8.66 8.30 -30.96
CA LEU A 334 9.68 8.47 -32.01
C LEU A 334 9.73 9.88 -32.58
N ASN A 335 8.58 10.56 -32.70
CA ASN A 335 8.51 11.94 -33.14
C ASN A 335 9.11 12.89 -32.08
N GLU A 336 8.79 12.68 -30.80
CA GLU A 336 9.38 13.44 -29.70
C GLU A 336 10.90 13.30 -29.68
N LEU A 337 11.39 12.07 -29.85
CA LEU A 337 12.82 11.79 -29.96
C LEU A 337 13.48 12.50 -31.15
N GLU A 338 12.80 12.53 -32.29
CA GLU A 338 13.26 13.25 -33.49
C GLU A 338 13.30 14.76 -33.27
N ASP A 339 12.28 15.32 -32.65
CA ASP A 339 12.21 16.75 -32.32
C ASP A 339 13.29 17.17 -31.32
N GLU A 340 13.54 16.38 -30.28
CA GLU A 340 14.62 16.64 -29.31
C GLU A 340 16.00 16.61 -29.96
N LEU A 341 16.28 15.61 -30.82
CA LEU A 341 17.57 15.50 -31.49
C LEU A 341 17.76 16.52 -32.62
N LYS A 342 16.67 16.98 -33.23
CA LYS A 342 16.68 18.04 -34.24
C LYS A 342 17.16 19.37 -33.66
N LYS A 343 16.88 19.68 -32.39
CA LYS A 343 17.41 20.87 -31.70
C LYS A 343 18.95 20.92 -31.70
N GLU A 344 19.60 19.77 -31.81
CA GLU A 344 21.06 19.61 -31.84
C GLU A 344 21.64 19.29 -33.23
N GLY A 345 20.80 19.28 -34.27
CA GLY A 345 21.22 18.88 -35.63
C GLY A 345 21.58 17.39 -35.76
N LYS A 346 21.03 16.52 -34.90
CA LYS A 346 21.34 15.09 -34.80
C LYS A 346 20.13 14.19 -35.14
N SER A 347 19.14 14.71 -35.87
CA SER A 347 17.88 13.99 -36.18
C SER A 347 18.10 12.71 -37.00
N ASP A 348 19.19 12.64 -37.76
CA ASP A 348 19.61 11.45 -38.51
C ASP A 348 19.83 10.22 -37.61
N ARG A 349 20.18 10.43 -36.33
CA ARG A 349 20.40 9.35 -35.37
C ARG A 349 19.13 8.55 -35.03
N VAL A 350 17.95 9.13 -35.20
CA VAL A 350 16.66 8.43 -34.98
C VAL A 350 16.49 7.24 -35.92
N TYR A 351 17.16 7.26 -37.08
CA TYR A 351 17.20 6.13 -38.00
C TYR A 351 17.60 4.82 -37.30
N TYR A 352 18.62 4.85 -36.44
CA TYR A 352 19.09 3.66 -35.72
C TYR A 352 18.05 3.12 -34.75
N ALA A 353 17.35 4.00 -34.02
CA ALA A 353 16.25 3.60 -33.14
C ALA A 353 15.08 2.99 -33.93
N LYS A 354 14.71 3.58 -35.07
CA LYS A 354 13.68 3.03 -35.97
C LYS A 354 14.06 1.64 -36.51
N VAL A 355 15.34 1.41 -36.84
CA VAL A 355 15.84 0.10 -37.30
C VAL A 355 15.73 -0.96 -36.20
N GLU A 356 16.20 -0.67 -34.99
CA GLU A 356 16.12 -1.63 -33.88
C GLU A 356 14.68 -1.89 -33.44
N MET A 357 13.81 -0.88 -33.46
CA MET A 357 12.38 -1.04 -33.17
C MET A 357 11.73 -2.04 -34.12
N LYS A 358 12.02 -1.96 -35.43
CA LYS A 358 11.52 -2.90 -36.42
C LYS A 358 12.01 -4.33 -36.16
N LYS A 359 13.29 -4.50 -35.82
CA LYS A 359 13.86 -5.81 -35.48
C LYS A 359 13.18 -6.41 -34.24
N TRP A 360 13.01 -5.60 -33.20
CA TRP A 360 12.38 -6.00 -31.95
C TRP A 360 10.93 -6.44 -32.16
N ILE A 361 10.08 -5.62 -32.77
CA ILE A 361 8.68 -5.96 -33.06
C ILE A 361 8.58 -7.24 -33.89
N LYS A 362 9.45 -7.41 -34.90
CA LYS A 362 9.48 -8.63 -35.72
C LYS A 362 9.86 -9.88 -34.92
N SER A 363 10.81 -9.74 -34.02
CA SER A 363 11.24 -10.82 -33.13
C SER A 363 10.15 -11.18 -32.13
N TYR A 364 9.43 -10.19 -31.59
CA TYR A 364 8.29 -10.43 -30.70
C TYR A 364 7.10 -11.06 -31.44
N PHE A 365 6.81 -10.60 -32.66
CA PHE A 365 5.83 -11.24 -33.54
C PHE A 365 6.18 -12.70 -33.85
N LYS A 366 7.47 -13.05 -33.93
CA LYS A 366 7.90 -14.44 -34.12
C LYS A 366 7.47 -15.36 -32.97
N GLU A 367 7.45 -14.84 -31.75
CA GLU A 367 6.98 -15.58 -30.56
C GLU A 367 5.46 -15.79 -30.63
N ALA A 368 4.71 -14.76 -31.06
CA ALA A 368 3.29 -14.89 -31.33
C ALA A 368 2.97 -15.88 -32.47
N GLU A 369 3.81 -15.98 -33.51
CA GLU A 369 3.70 -17.01 -34.56
C GLU A 369 3.85 -18.42 -33.99
N TRP A 370 4.83 -18.62 -33.10
CA TRP A 370 5.03 -19.91 -32.44
C TRP A 370 3.83 -20.27 -31.58
N LEU A 371 3.31 -19.33 -30.79
CA LEU A 371 2.14 -19.52 -29.94
C LEU A 371 0.89 -19.87 -30.77
N ASN A 372 0.60 -19.10 -31.81
CA ASN A 372 -0.56 -19.32 -32.68
C ASN A 372 -0.48 -20.65 -33.46
N ALA A 373 0.73 -21.09 -33.82
CA ALA A 373 0.96 -22.38 -34.46
C ALA A 373 1.04 -23.55 -33.47
N CYS A 374 0.94 -23.31 -32.16
CA CYS A 374 1.24 -24.28 -31.10
C CYS A 374 2.61 -24.96 -31.29
N TYR A 375 3.58 -24.23 -31.83
CA TYR A 375 4.92 -24.72 -32.11
C TYR A 375 5.85 -24.39 -30.94
N PHE A 376 6.56 -25.40 -30.45
CA PHE A 376 7.58 -25.25 -29.43
C PHE A 376 8.96 -25.20 -30.09
N PRO A 377 9.63 -24.04 -30.12
CA PRO A 377 10.95 -23.92 -30.74
C PRO A 377 12.01 -24.73 -29.98
N LYS A 378 13.05 -25.17 -30.69
CA LYS A 378 14.26 -25.70 -30.03
C LYS A 378 14.97 -24.58 -29.28
N CYS A 379 15.72 -24.90 -28.21
CA CYS A 379 16.45 -23.90 -27.42
C CYS A 379 17.33 -22.97 -28.28
N GLU A 380 18.03 -23.51 -29.28
CA GLU A 380 18.85 -22.70 -30.20
C GLU A 380 18.00 -21.73 -31.02
N GLU A 381 16.86 -22.20 -31.55
CA GLU A 381 15.92 -21.36 -32.32
C GLU A 381 15.27 -20.29 -31.44
N TYR A 382 14.86 -20.65 -30.23
CA TYR A 382 14.34 -19.73 -29.22
C TYR A 382 15.37 -18.65 -28.90
N MET A 383 16.59 -19.04 -28.50
CA MET A 383 17.61 -18.09 -28.07
C MET A 383 18.04 -17.12 -29.17
N GLU A 384 18.12 -17.55 -30.43
CA GLU A 384 18.42 -16.63 -31.54
C GLU A 384 17.36 -15.54 -31.71
N ASN A 385 16.09 -15.88 -31.51
CA ASN A 385 15.02 -14.87 -31.47
C ASN A 385 15.10 -14.04 -30.18
N ALA A 386 15.26 -14.71 -29.05
CA ALA A 386 15.18 -14.13 -27.72
C ALA A 386 16.21 -13.02 -27.47
N ILE A 387 17.37 -13.10 -28.13
CA ILE A 387 18.43 -12.07 -28.11
C ILE A 387 17.93 -10.72 -28.60
N THR A 388 16.97 -10.73 -29.53
CA THR A 388 16.37 -9.52 -30.12
C THR A 388 15.09 -9.12 -29.39
N SER A 389 14.22 -10.07 -29.03
CA SER A 389 12.94 -9.77 -28.36
C SER A 389 13.10 -9.19 -26.95
N ILE A 390 14.20 -9.48 -26.24
CA ILE A 390 14.52 -8.86 -24.93
C ILE A 390 14.90 -7.37 -25.01
N ALA A 391 14.91 -6.77 -26.21
CA ALA A 391 15.03 -5.33 -26.48
C ALA A 391 16.31 -4.61 -25.98
N VAL A 392 17.32 -5.32 -25.45
CA VAL A 392 18.56 -4.71 -24.91
C VAL A 392 19.23 -3.77 -25.92
N LYS A 393 19.31 -4.16 -27.21
CA LYS A 393 19.91 -3.31 -28.27
C LYS A 393 19.10 -2.05 -28.55
N LEU A 394 17.77 -2.14 -28.51
CA LEU A 394 16.87 -1.00 -28.71
C LEU A 394 17.02 0.01 -27.56
N ILE A 395 16.99 -0.48 -26.31
CA ILE A 395 17.18 0.33 -25.10
C ILE A 395 18.55 1.01 -25.12
N ALA A 396 19.61 0.28 -25.47
CA ALA A 396 20.97 0.82 -25.58
C ALA A 396 21.09 1.88 -26.69
N THR A 397 20.46 1.64 -27.84
CA THR A 397 20.48 2.57 -28.97
C THR A 397 19.79 3.90 -28.61
N ILE A 398 18.58 3.83 -28.04
CA ILE A 398 17.83 5.02 -27.59
C ILE A 398 18.58 5.76 -26.49
N SER A 399 19.11 5.02 -25.52
CA SER A 399 19.95 5.57 -24.45
C SER A 399 21.12 6.37 -25.00
N LEU A 400 21.86 5.80 -25.94
CA LEU A 400 23.06 6.42 -26.50
C LEU A 400 22.72 7.67 -27.31
N ILE A 401 21.79 7.61 -28.26
CA ILE A 401 21.47 8.78 -29.10
C ILE A 401 21.01 9.99 -28.28
N CYS A 402 20.43 9.77 -27.08
CA CYS A 402 19.94 10.81 -26.18
C CYS A 402 21.02 11.44 -25.27
N LEU A 403 22.25 10.92 -25.23
CA LEU A 403 23.32 11.49 -24.38
C LEU A 403 23.77 12.85 -24.92
N GLU A 404 23.70 13.88 -24.05
CA GLU A 404 23.97 15.28 -24.40
C GLU A 404 25.47 15.58 -24.56
N GLU A 405 26.33 15.02 -23.70
CA GLU A 405 27.74 15.44 -23.56
C GLU A 405 28.75 14.61 -24.38
N LEU A 406 28.33 13.51 -25.03
CA LEU A 406 29.23 12.63 -25.77
C LEU A 406 29.16 12.86 -27.29
N ILE A 407 30.33 13.04 -27.92
CA ILE A 407 30.47 12.94 -29.37
C ILE A 407 30.34 11.46 -29.75
N ILE A 408 29.10 11.00 -29.90
CA ILE A 408 28.82 9.66 -30.38
C ILE A 408 29.07 9.64 -31.88
N SER A 409 30.05 8.86 -32.30
CA SER A 409 30.40 8.70 -33.70
C SER A 409 29.40 7.79 -34.42
N LYS A 410 29.34 7.88 -35.75
CA LYS A 410 28.50 7.00 -36.56
C LYS A 410 28.89 5.53 -36.37
N GLU A 411 30.20 5.26 -36.30
CA GLU A 411 30.77 3.93 -36.06
C GLU A 411 30.30 3.36 -34.72
N THR A 412 30.10 4.20 -33.71
CA THR A 412 29.58 3.77 -32.40
C THR A 412 28.12 3.31 -32.50
N LEU A 413 27.28 4.04 -33.25
CA LEU A 413 25.87 3.66 -33.47
C LEU A 413 25.76 2.42 -34.36
N GLU A 414 26.60 2.31 -35.38
CA GLU A 414 26.71 1.11 -36.21
C GLU A 414 27.18 -0.10 -35.38
N TRP A 415 28.12 0.08 -34.46
CA TRP A 415 28.58 -0.98 -33.56
C TRP A 415 27.46 -1.50 -32.64
N VAL A 416 26.66 -0.62 -32.04
CA VAL A 416 25.54 -1.01 -31.15
C VAL A 416 24.45 -1.79 -31.90
N THR A 417 24.20 -1.41 -33.15
CA THR A 417 23.16 -2.02 -34.00
C THR A 417 23.67 -3.25 -34.79
N SER A 418 24.96 -3.57 -34.67
CA SER A 418 25.60 -4.77 -35.25
C SER A 418 25.44 -6.01 -34.35
N ASP A 419 25.96 -7.16 -34.81
CA ASP A 419 26.06 -8.37 -33.99
C ASP A 419 27.28 -8.37 -33.07
N SER A 420 27.35 -7.37 -32.19
CA SER A 420 28.41 -7.23 -31.19
C SER A 420 28.29 -8.32 -30.12
N SER A 421 29.41 -8.99 -29.83
CA SER A 421 29.48 -10.06 -28.82
C SER A 421 29.06 -9.58 -27.43
N ILE A 422 29.28 -8.30 -27.09
CA ILE A 422 28.89 -7.72 -25.80
C ILE A 422 27.37 -7.64 -25.68
N PHE A 423 26.68 -7.09 -26.69
CA PHE A 423 25.23 -6.99 -26.68
C PHE A 423 24.58 -8.37 -26.80
N ARG A 424 25.18 -9.29 -27.57
CA ARG A 424 24.72 -10.68 -27.65
C ARG A 424 24.79 -11.37 -26.28
N ALA A 425 25.92 -11.27 -25.58
CA ALA A 425 26.06 -11.82 -24.22
C ALA A 425 25.10 -11.16 -23.22
N SER A 426 24.96 -9.82 -23.28
CA SER A 426 24.04 -9.07 -22.43
C SER A 426 22.59 -9.48 -22.64
N SER A 427 22.16 -9.65 -23.90
CA SER A 427 20.80 -10.13 -24.22
C SER A 427 20.57 -11.54 -23.72
N ILE A 428 21.53 -12.46 -23.89
CA ILE A 428 21.44 -13.83 -23.37
C ILE A 428 21.28 -13.82 -21.85
N LEU A 429 22.13 -13.07 -21.14
CA LEU A 429 22.04 -12.98 -19.67
C LEU A 429 20.72 -12.35 -19.21
N SER A 430 20.25 -11.32 -19.90
CA SER A 430 18.99 -10.65 -19.58
C SER A 430 17.82 -11.60 -19.78
N ARG A 431 17.76 -12.31 -20.91
CA ARG A 431 16.70 -13.28 -21.20
C ARG A 431 16.71 -14.46 -20.25
N LEU A 432 17.86 -15.07 -20.00
CA LEU A 432 17.94 -16.20 -19.06
C LEU A 432 17.52 -15.77 -17.65
N LYS A 433 17.89 -14.56 -17.23
CA LYS A 433 17.44 -14.03 -15.94
C LYS A 433 15.95 -13.79 -15.91
N ASP A 434 15.39 -13.25 -16.99
CA ASP A 434 13.95 -13.05 -17.17
C ASP A 434 13.19 -14.39 -17.10
N ASP A 435 13.63 -15.40 -17.84
CA ASP A 435 13.06 -16.76 -17.83
C ASP A 435 13.14 -17.39 -16.42
N ILE A 436 14.29 -17.24 -15.74
CA ILE A 436 14.47 -17.71 -14.35
C ILE A 436 13.54 -16.96 -13.40
N MET A 437 13.38 -15.65 -13.58
CA MET A 437 12.52 -14.80 -12.76
C MET A 437 11.04 -15.07 -12.99
N GLY A 438 10.59 -15.31 -14.21
CA GLY A 438 9.22 -15.74 -14.52
C GLY A 438 8.89 -17.11 -13.91
N HIS A 439 9.88 -18.01 -13.81
CA HIS A 439 9.76 -19.24 -13.03
C HIS A 439 9.84 -19.03 -11.49
N HIS A 440 10.43 -17.91 -11.04
CA HIS A 440 10.62 -17.53 -9.64
C HIS A 440 9.78 -16.33 -9.20
N GLU A 441 8.70 -15.98 -9.90
CA GLU A 441 7.85 -14.80 -9.66
C GLU A 441 7.04 -14.84 -8.34
N ILE A 442 7.55 -15.61 -7.37
CA ILE A 442 7.16 -15.66 -5.97
C ILE A 442 8.09 -14.84 -5.04
N SER A 443 9.23 -14.24 -5.48
CA SER A 443 10.01 -13.42 -4.53
C SER A 443 10.80 -12.22 -5.10
N SER A 444 10.49 -10.99 -4.63
CA SER A 444 11.30 -9.78 -4.84
C SER A 444 11.45 -8.92 -3.56
N LYS A 445 12.66 -8.37 -3.34
CA LYS A 445 13.24 -8.01 -2.03
C LYS A 445 12.63 -6.84 -1.24
N GLU A 446 11.80 -5.97 -1.83
CA GLU A 446 11.07 -4.92 -1.07
C GLU A 446 9.68 -5.38 -0.60
N LYS A 447 9.15 -6.46 -1.22
CA LYS A 447 8.07 -7.30 -0.67
C LYS A 447 8.61 -8.40 0.27
N HIS A 448 9.90 -8.74 0.16
CA HIS A 448 10.43 -9.95 0.79
C HIS A 448 10.52 -9.88 2.30
N GLU A 449 10.87 -8.75 2.93
CA GLU A 449 10.92 -8.71 4.39
C GLU A 449 9.53 -8.87 5.03
N PRO A 450 8.47 -8.15 4.60
CA PRO A 450 7.11 -8.41 5.07
C PRO A 450 6.63 -9.84 4.77
N GLU A 451 6.87 -10.38 3.56
CA GLU A 451 6.44 -11.74 3.22
C GLU A 451 7.26 -12.83 3.95
N GLU A 452 8.55 -12.60 4.22
CA GLU A 452 9.37 -13.50 5.04
C GLU A 452 8.93 -13.49 6.51
N LEU A 453 8.63 -12.31 7.05
CA LEU A 453 8.07 -12.19 8.40
C LEU A 453 6.68 -12.83 8.50
N LYS A 454 5.83 -12.63 7.48
CA LYS A 454 4.53 -13.28 7.37
C LYS A 454 4.67 -14.81 7.37
N GLU A 455 5.57 -15.35 6.55
CA GLU A 455 5.79 -16.80 6.50
C GLU A 455 6.33 -17.34 7.84
N LYS A 456 7.24 -16.63 8.50
CA LYS A 456 7.71 -16.99 9.85
C LYS A 456 6.57 -16.99 10.88
N VAL A 457 5.71 -15.98 10.87
CA VAL A 457 4.54 -15.92 11.77
C VAL A 457 3.55 -17.06 11.46
N ARG A 458 3.33 -17.38 10.18
CA ARG A 458 2.51 -18.53 9.75
C ARG A 458 3.09 -19.84 10.28
N GLN A 459 4.39 -20.06 10.17
CA GLN A 459 5.05 -21.27 10.71
C GLN A 459 4.86 -21.38 12.23
N MET A 460 5.06 -20.29 12.98
CA MET A 460 4.80 -20.26 14.42
C MET A 460 3.34 -20.64 14.76
N LEU A 461 2.38 -20.17 13.94
CA LEU A 461 0.98 -20.50 14.13
C LEU A 461 0.72 -21.99 13.88
N VAL A 462 1.27 -22.57 12.82
CA VAL A 462 1.05 -23.98 12.45
C VAL A 462 1.76 -24.97 13.39
N GLU A 463 2.95 -24.64 13.89
CA GLU A 463 3.75 -25.54 14.74
C GLU A 463 3.23 -25.66 16.17
N LEU A 464 2.56 -24.63 16.70
CA LEU A 464 2.01 -24.66 18.05
C LEU A 464 0.81 -25.62 18.14
N PRO A 465 0.75 -26.51 19.16
CA PRO A 465 -0.40 -27.38 19.37
C PRO A 465 -1.67 -26.57 19.60
N ASP A 466 -2.77 -26.96 18.96
CA ASP A 466 -4.04 -26.23 19.04
C ASP A 466 -4.59 -26.13 20.48
N ASN A 467 -4.36 -27.17 21.29
CA ASN A 467 -4.74 -27.17 22.71
C ASN A 467 -3.87 -26.31 23.63
N SER A 468 -2.81 -25.68 23.12
CA SER A 468 -1.85 -24.95 23.95
C SER A 468 -2.31 -23.52 24.24
N THR A 469 -2.06 -23.05 25.47
CA THR A 469 -2.27 -21.64 25.85
C THR A 469 -1.48 -20.71 24.94
N GLN A 470 -0.27 -21.11 24.52
CA GLN A 470 0.58 -20.34 23.61
C GLN A 470 -0.10 -20.09 22.26
N LYS A 471 -0.83 -21.07 21.71
CA LYS A 471 -1.59 -20.92 20.45
C LYS A 471 -2.70 -19.87 20.60
N LEU A 472 -3.48 -19.95 21.68
CA LEU A 472 -4.54 -18.97 21.96
C LEU A 472 -3.98 -17.55 22.10
N VAL A 473 -2.87 -17.39 22.83
CA VAL A 473 -2.18 -16.10 23.01
C VAL A 473 -1.64 -15.57 21.68
N LEU A 474 -1.07 -16.45 20.84
CA LEU A 474 -0.55 -16.05 19.52
C LEU A 474 -1.68 -15.57 18.61
N ILE A 475 -2.78 -16.32 18.52
CA ILE A 475 -3.96 -15.91 17.76
C ILE A 475 -4.47 -14.56 18.25
N ASP A 476 -4.68 -14.39 19.56
CA ASP A 476 -5.14 -13.12 20.13
C ASP A 476 -4.20 -11.96 19.82
N THR A 477 -2.90 -12.19 19.87
CA THR A 477 -1.89 -11.18 19.56
C THR A 477 -1.94 -10.79 18.07
N ILE A 478 -2.07 -11.77 17.17
CA ILE A 478 -2.23 -11.55 15.72
C ILE A 478 -3.48 -10.70 15.43
N GLN A 479 -4.62 -11.03 16.06
CA GLN A 479 -5.86 -10.26 15.92
C GLN A 479 -5.70 -8.83 16.45
N ARG A 480 -5.17 -8.68 17.67
CA ARG A 480 -4.96 -7.36 18.30
C ARG A 480 -4.02 -6.46 17.51
N LEU A 481 -3.00 -7.01 16.87
CA LEU A 481 -2.06 -6.26 16.04
C LEU A 481 -2.59 -5.96 14.63
N GLY A 482 -3.79 -6.45 14.27
CA GLY A 482 -4.46 -6.14 13.02
C GLY A 482 -3.84 -6.80 11.80
N VAL A 483 -3.15 -7.94 11.98
CA VAL A 483 -2.51 -8.71 10.90
C VAL A 483 -3.16 -10.08 10.67
N GLU A 484 -4.28 -10.36 11.32
CA GLU A 484 -5.07 -11.60 11.17
C GLU A 484 -5.49 -11.91 9.74
N TYR A 485 -5.71 -10.86 8.93
CA TYR A 485 -6.20 -11.03 7.57
C TYR A 485 -5.22 -11.77 6.65
N HIS A 486 -3.93 -11.84 7.02
CA HIS A 486 -2.92 -12.65 6.33
C HIS A 486 -3.01 -14.15 6.63
N PHE A 487 -3.71 -14.51 7.71
CA PHE A 487 -3.73 -15.87 8.27
C PHE A 487 -5.16 -16.40 8.49
N LYS A 488 -6.18 -15.84 7.81
CA LYS A 488 -7.61 -16.18 8.02
C LYS A 488 -7.83 -17.70 8.03
N ASN A 489 -7.38 -18.39 6.97
CA ASN A 489 -7.53 -19.85 6.85
C ASN A 489 -6.82 -20.64 7.97
N ASP A 490 -5.59 -20.27 8.31
CA ASP A 490 -4.80 -20.98 9.33
C ASP A 490 -5.43 -20.79 10.73
N ILE A 491 -5.94 -19.59 11.02
CA ILE A 491 -6.66 -19.27 12.26
C ILE A 491 -7.99 -20.02 12.30
N GLU A 492 -8.78 -20.01 11.22
CA GLU A 492 -10.05 -20.74 11.14
C GLU A 492 -9.88 -22.24 11.43
N ILE A 493 -8.89 -22.88 10.79
CA ILE A 493 -8.57 -24.30 11.04
C ILE A 493 -8.17 -24.52 12.50
N SER A 494 -7.30 -23.67 13.05
CA SER A 494 -6.84 -23.79 14.43
C SER A 494 -8.00 -23.65 15.42
N ILE A 495 -8.90 -22.68 15.20
CA ILE A 495 -10.05 -22.45 16.07
C ILE A 495 -11.08 -23.56 15.96
N GLN A 496 -11.29 -24.14 14.78
CA GLN A 496 -12.12 -25.34 14.61
C GLN A 496 -11.59 -26.50 15.46
N ASN A 497 -10.29 -26.78 15.40
CA ASN A 497 -9.67 -27.83 16.21
C ASN A 497 -9.81 -27.54 17.72
N ILE A 498 -9.54 -26.28 18.12
CA ILE A 498 -9.75 -25.82 19.51
C ILE A 498 -11.21 -26.01 19.93
N PHE A 499 -12.18 -25.80 19.05
CA PHE A 499 -13.59 -25.97 19.37
C PHE A 499 -13.97 -27.44 19.59
N GLU A 500 -13.45 -28.35 18.76
CA GLU A 500 -13.76 -29.79 18.81
C GLU A 500 -13.17 -30.50 20.03
N GLU A 501 -12.05 -30.03 20.56
CA GLU A 501 -11.41 -30.64 21.73
C GLU A 501 -12.12 -30.27 23.04
N SER A 502 -12.36 -31.21 23.96
CA SER A 502 -12.86 -30.86 25.30
C SER A 502 -11.73 -30.30 26.18
N SER A 503 -11.85 -29.06 26.68
CA SER A 503 -10.94 -28.52 27.72
C SER A 503 -11.63 -28.43 29.08
N ASN A 504 -10.89 -28.82 30.11
CA ASN A 504 -11.27 -28.66 31.51
C ASN A 504 -10.24 -27.80 32.27
N ASP A 505 -9.72 -26.74 31.63
CA ASP A 505 -8.68 -25.85 32.17
C ASP A 505 -9.21 -24.99 33.34
N ASP A 506 -8.53 -24.95 34.48
CA ASP A 506 -8.96 -24.21 35.68
C ASP A 506 -8.51 -22.74 35.71
N ASP A 507 -7.78 -22.27 34.70
CA ASP A 507 -7.34 -20.88 34.58
C ASP A 507 -8.42 -19.99 33.91
N LEU A 508 -8.83 -18.92 34.62
CA LEU A 508 -9.85 -17.99 34.12
C LEU A 508 -9.41 -17.31 32.82
N TYR A 509 -8.14 -16.91 32.72
CA TYR A 509 -7.60 -16.26 31.53
C TYR A 509 -7.72 -17.17 30.31
N VAL A 510 -7.34 -18.44 30.45
CA VAL A 510 -7.37 -19.42 29.34
C VAL A 510 -8.80 -19.72 28.93
N VAL A 511 -9.70 -19.98 29.89
CA VAL A 511 -11.11 -20.28 29.60
C VAL A 511 -11.80 -19.10 28.92
N ALA A 512 -11.63 -17.88 29.44
CA ALA A 512 -12.24 -16.69 28.88
C ALA A 512 -11.68 -16.34 27.48
N LEU A 513 -10.37 -16.47 27.29
CA LEU A 513 -9.72 -16.24 26.00
C LEU A 513 -10.23 -17.23 24.94
N ARG A 514 -10.22 -18.52 25.28
CA ARG A 514 -10.72 -19.57 24.39
C ARG A 514 -12.20 -19.34 24.02
N PHE A 515 -13.03 -19.06 25.03
CA PHE A 515 -14.45 -18.77 24.82
C PHE A 515 -14.65 -17.61 23.83
N ARG A 516 -13.90 -16.51 24.00
CA ARG A 516 -13.97 -15.35 23.11
C ARG A 516 -13.55 -15.69 21.69
N LEU A 517 -12.36 -16.30 21.51
CA LEU A 517 -11.82 -16.60 20.18
C LEU A 517 -12.73 -17.55 19.39
N VAL A 518 -13.26 -18.59 20.06
CA VAL A 518 -14.20 -19.56 19.47
C VAL A 518 -15.50 -18.87 19.03
N ARG A 519 -16.07 -18.00 19.89
CA ARG A 519 -17.29 -17.25 19.54
C ARG A 519 -17.07 -16.23 18.43
N GLN A 520 -15.90 -15.58 18.38
CA GLN A 520 -15.57 -14.65 17.29
C GLN A 520 -15.52 -15.38 15.93
N GLN A 521 -15.14 -16.65 15.92
CA GLN A 521 -15.20 -17.53 14.74
C GLN A 521 -16.55 -18.27 14.59
N ARG A 522 -17.62 -17.73 15.19
CA ARG A 522 -19.01 -18.19 14.99
C ARG A 522 -19.33 -19.58 15.56
N HIS A 523 -18.42 -20.17 16.31
CA HIS A 523 -18.71 -21.41 17.02
C HIS A 523 -19.42 -21.12 18.33
N TYR A 524 -20.62 -21.67 18.48
CA TYR A 524 -21.37 -21.55 19.72
C TYR A 524 -20.78 -22.47 20.79
N ILE A 525 -20.06 -21.87 21.75
CA ILE A 525 -19.64 -22.51 22.99
C ILE A 525 -20.52 -22.01 24.14
N SER A 526 -21.03 -22.93 24.97
CA SER A 526 -21.92 -22.59 26.08
C SER A 526 -21.22 -21.73 27.14
N SER A 527 -21.90 -20.71 27.66
CA SER A 527 -21.40 -19.88 28.78
C SER A 527 -21.30 -20.65 30.10
N ASP A 528 -21.83 -21.88 30.17
CA ASP A 528 -21.69 -22.77 31.31
C ASP A 528 -20.24 -23.12 31.68
N VAL A 529 -19.30 -22.94 30.75
CA VAL A 529 -17.85 -23.09 31.01
C VAL A 529 -17.38 -22.20 32.17
N PHE A 530 -18.10 -21.11 32.46
CA PHE A 530 -17.77 -20.20 33.55
C PHE A 530 -18.36 -20.60 34.92
N LYS A 531 -19.29 -21.58 35.00
CA LYS A 531 -19.92 -22.01 36.26
C LYS A 531 -18.93 -22.45 37.35
N LYS A 532 -17.76 -22.94 36.97
CA LYS A 532 -16.69 -23.31 37.92
C LYS A 532 -16.05 -22.11 38.63
N PHE A 533 -16.17 -20.91 38.07
CA PHE A 533 -15.66 -19.67 38.62
C PHE A 533 -16.69 -18.93 39.48
N THR A 534 -17.91 -19.44 39.59
CA THR A 534 -18.98 -18.86 40.39
C THR A 534 -19.20 -19.60 41.73
N ASN A 535 -19.83 -18.90 42.67
CA ASN A 535 -20.36 -19.43 43.91
C ASN A 535 -21.69 -20.16 43.68
N HIS A 536 -22.21 -20.83 44.71
CA HIS A 536 -23.50 -21.53 44.64
C HIS A 536 -24.71 -20.61 44.38
N ASP A 537 -24.59 -19.32 44.68
CA ASP A 537 -25.61 -18.30 44.41
C ASP A 537 -25.53 -17.73 42.97
N GLY A 538 -24.55 -18.16 42.18
CA GLY A 538 -24.34 -17.72 40.79
C GLY A 538 -23.39 -16.54 40.63
N THR A 539 -22.90 -15.94 41.72
CA THR A 539 -21.95 -14.79 41.68
C THR A 539 -20.51 -15.23 41.40
N PHE A 540 -19.70 -14.43 40.70
CA PHE A 540 -18.26 -14.73 40.54
C PHE A 540 -17.50 -14.71 41.87
N LYS A 541 -16.54 -15.63 42.02
CA LYS A 541 -15.71 -15.73 43.23
C LYS A 541 -14.82 -14.50 43.38
N GLU A 542 -14.92 -13.80 44.51
CA GLU A 542 -14.04 -12.67 44.87
C GLU A 542 -12.53 -12.98 44.79
N THR A 543 -12.14 -14.25 44.91
CA THR A 543 -10.74 -14.67 44.77
C THR A 543 -10.16 -14.39 43.38
N LEU A 544 -11.01 -14.27 42.35
CA LEU A 544 -10.61 -13.97 40.97
C LEU A 544 -10.07 -12.55 40.79
N THR A 545 -10.36 -11.65 41.74
CA THR A 545 -9.88 -10.24 41.72
C THR A 545 -8.36 -10.12 41.80
N LYS A 546 -7.65 -11.20 42.12
CA LYS A 546 -6.18 -11.26 42.09
C LYS A 546 -5.62 -11.45 40.68
N ASP A 547 -6.42 -11.98 39.76
CA ASP A 547 -6.04 -12.24 38.37
C ASP A 547 -6.61 -11.16 37.43
N VAL A 548 -5.88 -10.05 37.31
CA VAL A 548 -6.29 -8.92 36.46
C VAL A 548 -6.40 -9.34 34.99
N GLN A 549 -5.53 -10.23 34.53
CA GLN A 549 -5.49 -10.68 33.15
C GLN A 549 -6.71 -11.57 32.84
N GLY A 550 -7.05 -12.48 33.76
CA GLY A 550 -8.28 -13.28 33.68
C GLY A 550 -9.54 -12.42 33.71
N LEU A 551 -9.60 -11.40 34.58
CA LEU A 551 -10.72 -10.45 34.60
C LEU A 551 -10.85 -9.68 33.28
N LEU A 552 -9.74 -9.21 32.72
CA LEU A 552 -9.75 -8.51 31.43
C LEU A 552 -10.21 -9.42 30.29
N SER A 553 -9.74 -10.67 30.25
CA SER A 553 -10.23 -11.64 29.25
C SER A 553 -11.70 -11.99 29.43
N LEU A 554 -12.18 -12.12 30.67
CA LEU A 554 -13.60 -12.37 30.97
C LEU A 554 -14.47 -11.17 30.57
N TYR A 555 -14.00 -9.96 30.80
CA TYR A 555 -14.66 -8.73 30.36
C TYR A 555 -14.85 -8.74 28.83
N GLU A 556 -13.78 -8.98 28.07
CA GLU A 556 -13.86 -9.04 26.60
C GLU A 556 -14.79 -10.17 26.11
N ALA A 557 -14.77 -11.33 26.80
CA ALA A 557 -15.65 -12.46 26.50
C ALA A 557 -17.14 -12.14 26.77
N ALA A 558 -17.46 -11.39 27.82
CA ALA A 558 -18.84 -11.06 28.19
C ALA A 558 -19.56 -10.15 27.17
N HIS A 559 -18.81 -9.47 26.28
CA HIS A 559 -19.38 -8.70 25.16
C HIS A 559 -19.88 -9.57 24.01
N LEU A 560 -19.57 -10.87 24.01
CA LEU A 560 -20.08 -11.86 23.04
C LEU A 560 -21.31 -12.64 23.54
N ARG A 561 -21.96 -12.16 24.61
CA ARG A 561 -23.16 -12.78 25.17
C ARG A 561 -24.36 -12.72 24.23
N VAL A 562 -25.23 -13.71 24.33
CA VAL A 562 -26.54 -13.76 23.67
C VAL A 562 -27.68 -13.67 24.69
N HIS A 563 -28.92 -13.68 24.22
CA HIS A 563 -30.09 -13.67 25.10
C HIS A 563 -30.15 -14.93 25.98
N GLY A 564 -30.52 -14.76 27.26
CA GLY A 564 -30.67 -15.85 28.22
C GLY A 564 -29.38 -16.26 28.96
N GLU A 565 -28.24 -15.63 28.69
CA GLU A 565 -26.96 -15.94 29.33
C GLU A 565 -26.71 -15.08 30.58
N GLU A 566 -27.49 -15.31 31.65
CA GLU A 566 -27.39 -14.55 32.91
C GLU A 566 -25.99 -14.56 33.53
N ILE A 567 -25.23 -15.66 33.37
CA ILE A 567 -23.85 -15.75 33.85
C ILE A 567 -22.93 -14.71 33.20
N LEU A 568 -23.17 -14.34 31.94
CA LEU A 568 -22.36 -13.32 31.26
C LEU A 568 -22.84 -11.89 31.55
N GLU A 569 -24.11 -11.71 31.95
CA GLU A 569 -24.58 -10.43 32.49
C GLU A 569 -23.92 -10.12 33.84
N GLU A 570 -23.85 -11.15 34.70
CA GLU A 570 -23.15 -11.05 35.98
C GLU A 570 -21.63 -10.92 35.77
N ALA A 571 -21.04 -11.64 34.80
CA ALA A 571 -19.62 -11.48 34.43
C ALA A 571 -19.28 -10.05 34.01
N LEU A 572 -20.12 -9.42 33.18
CA LEU A 572 -19.88 -8.05 32.76
C LEU A 572 -19.95 -7.08 33.95
N THR A 573 -20.95 -7.24 34.81
CA THR A 573 -21.12 -6.41 36.02
C THR A 573 -19.93 -6.56 36.97
N PHE A 574 -19.53 -7.79 37.24
CA PHE A 574 -18.40 -8.14 38.11
C PHE A 574 -17.10 -7.56 37.56
N THR A 575 -16.77 -7.85 36.29
CA THR A 575 -15.50 -7.42 35.70
C THR A 575 -15.38 -5.91 35.57
N VAL A 576 -16.42 -5.19 35.16
CA VAL A 576 -16.40 -3.71 35.11
C VAL A 576 -16.12 -3.12 36.49
N THR A 577 -16.86 -3.57 37.52
CA THR A 577 -16.73 -3.06 38.89
C THR A 577 -15.30 -3.22 39.42
N HIS A 578 -14.69 -4.39 39.22
CA HIS A 578 -13.35 -4.66 39.73
C HIS A 578 -12.25 -4.00 38.87
N LEU A 579 -12.36 -4.04 37.54
CA LEU A 579 -11.37 -3.42 36.65
C LEU A 579 -11.29 -1.90 36.84
N GLU A 580 -12.43 -1.21 36.99
CA GLU A 580 -12.47 0.24 37.29
C GLU A 580 -11.79 0.57 38.62
N SER A 581 -12.06 -0.23 39.67
CA SER A 581 -11.47 -0.07 40.99
C SER A 581 -9.95 -0.31 41.01
N MET A 582 -9.48 -1.23 40.16
CA MET A 582 -8.07 -1.62 40.10
C MET A 582 -7.23 -0.73 39.16
N ALA A 583 -7.81 -0.20 38.09
CA ALA A 583 -7.11 0.55 37.04
C ALA A 583 -6.13 1.64 37.55
N PRO A 584 -6.45 2.43 38.60
CA PRO A 584 -5.52 3.43 39.12
C PRO A 584 -4.23 2.85 39.73
N LYS A 585 -4.24 1.57 40.15
CA LYS A 585 -3.17 0.90 40.91
C LYS A 585 -2.29 -0.02 40.06
N LEU A 586 -2.63 -0.23 38.78
CA LEU A 586 -1.90 -1.12 37.88
C LEU A 586 -0.62 -0.47 37.33
N GLY A 587 0.36 -1.30 36.96
CA GLY A 587 1.55 -0.85 36.23
C GLY A 587 1.22 -0.30 34.85
N ASN A 588 2.09 0.56 34.29
CA ASN A 588 1.78 1.38 33.11
C ASN A 588 1.23 0.60 31.90
N SER A 589 1.82 -0.55 31.53
CA SER A 589 1.38 -1.34 30.36
C SER A 589 0.00 -1.97 30.56
N LEU A 590 -0.22 -2.65 31.70
CA LEU A 590 -1.51 -3.29 32.00
C LEU A 590 -2.62 -2.26 32.26
N LYS A 591 -2.27 -1.13 32.88
CA LYS A 591 -3.18 0.02 33.04
C LYS A 591 -3.69 0.53 31.70
N ALA A 592 -2.81 0.65 30.70
CA ALA A 592 -3.20 1.08 29.37
C ALA A 592 -4.18 0.09 28.72
N GLN A 593 -3.92 -1.21 28.83
CA GLN A 593 -4.81 -2.26 28.29
C GLN A 593 -6.19 -2.23 28.95
N VAL A 594 -6.25 -2.17 30.28
CA VAL A 594 -7.52 -2.10 31.03
C VAL A 594 -8.28 -0.82 30.71
N SER A 595 -7.58 0.32 30.62
CA SER A 595 -8.21 1.60 30.30
C SER A 595 -8.78 1.61 28.88
N GLU A 596 -8.07 1.04 27.90
CA GLU A 596 -8.55 0.93 26.53
C GLU A 596 -9.76 0.00 26.42
N ALA A 597 -9.74 -1.15 27.09
CA ALA A 597 -10.84 -2.11 27.08
C ALA A 597 -12.11 -1.55 27.76
N LEU A 598 -11.97 -0.87 28.90
CA LEU A 598 -13.09 -0.21 29.59
C LEU A 598 -13.64 0.98 28.78
N ASN A 599 -12.81 1.64 27.98
CA ASN A 599 -13.27 2.67 27.06
C ASN A 599 -14.09 2.07 25.90
N GLN A 600 -13.56 1.06 25.22
CA GLN A 600 -14.29 0.33 24.18
C GLN A 600 -13.77 -1.11 24.01
N PRO A 601 -14.58 -2.14 24.30
CA PRO A 601 -14.18 -3.53 24.20
C PRO A 601 -13.90 -3.96 22.75
N ILE A 602 -12.99 -4.93 22.58
CA ILE A 602 -12.46 -5.38 21.28
C ILE A 602 -13.57 -5.70 20.30
N HIS A 603 -14.58 -6.46 20.75
CA HIS A 603 -15.69 -6.89 19.90
C HIS A 603 -16.47 -5.73 19.28
N THR A 604 -16.51 -4.59 19.98
CA THR A 604 -17.26 -3.40 19.58
C THR A 604 -16.37 -2.30 18.99
N ASN A 605 -15.06 -2.52 18.91
CA ASN A 605 -14.07 -1.51 18.49
C ASN A 605 -13.69 -1.67 17.01
N LEU A 606 -13.19 -0.59 16.40
CA LEU A 606 -12.71 -0.60 15.01
C LEU A 606 -11.37 -1.34 14.92
N PRO A 607 -11.27 -2.43 14.12
CA PRO A 607 -10.07 -3.27 14.09
C PRO A 607 -8.79 -2.49 13.85
N ARG A 608 -8.77 -1.62 12.83
CA ARG A 608 -7.53 -0.92 12.44
C ARG A 608 -7.11 0.19 13.42
N LEU A 609 -8.08 0.89 14.01
CA LEU A 609 -7.81 1.91 15.03
C LEU A 609 -7.30 1.25 16.32
N LEU A 610 -7.92 0.15 16.71
CA LEU A 610 -7.50 -0.63 17.87
C LEU A 610 -6.10 -1.24 17.65
N ALA A 611 -5.81 -1.75 16.44
CA ALA A 611 -4.50 -2.25 16.07
C ALA A 611 -3.39 -1.20 16.25
N ARG A 612 -3.64 0.06 15.86
CA ARG A 612 -2.69 1.16 16.04
C ARG A 612 -2.31 1.37 17.51
N LYS A 613 -3.27 1.25 18.43
CA LYS A 613 -3.04 1.37 19.87
C LYS A 613 -2.38 0.12 20.45
N ASN A 614 -2.82 -1.07 20.02
CA ASN A 614 -2.24 -2.34 20.45
C ASN A 614 -0.77 -2.48 20.04
N ILE A 615 -0.37 -2.01 18.85
CA ILE A 615 1.05 -2.01 18.45
C ILE A 615 1.90 -1.24 19.46
N TYR A 616 1.44 -0.06 19.90
CA TYR A 616 2.13 0.74 20.91
C TYR A 616 2.14 0.06 22.30
N MET A 617 1.02 -0.55 22.71
CA MET A 617 0.97 -1.28 23.98
C MET A 617 1.86 -2.53 23.96
N TYR A 618 1.87 -3.27 22.85
CA TYR A 618 2.64 -4.49 22.68
C TYR A 618 4.15 -4.24 22.62
N GLU A 619 4.58 -3.09 22.08
CA GLU A 619 5.97 -2.65 22.14
C GLU A 619 6.49 -2.52 23.58
N ASN A 620 5.60 -2.21 24.53
CA ASN A 620 5.94 -2.09 25.95
C ASN A 620 5.74 -3.39 26.77
N VAL A 621 5.44 -4.52 26.11
CA VAL A 621 5.35 -5.83 26.77
C VAL A 621 6.73 -6.48 26.85
N GLU A 622 7.11 -6.99 28.02
CA GLU A 622 8.45 -7.53 28.31
C GLU A 622 8.75 -8.81 27.52
N LEU A 623 7.78 -9.73 27.42
CA LEU A 623 7.89 -11.01 26.71
C LEU A 623 7.28 -10.96 25.29
N ARG A 624 7.34 -9.81 24.63
CA ARG A 624 6.78 -9.64 23.28
C ARG A 624 7.54 -10.44 22.23
N ASN A 625 6.85 -10.79 21.15
CA ASN A 625 7.45 -11.36 19.96
C ASN A 625 7.89 -10.23 19.01
N ASP A 626 9.20 -9.97 18.96
CA ASP A 626 9.76 -8.89 18.13
C ASP A 626 9.55 -9.10 16.62
N LEU A 627 9.50 -10.36 16.15
CA LEU A 627 9.20 -10.66 14.73
C LEU A 627 7.78 -10.25 14.38
N LEU A 628 6.81 -10.63 15.21
CA LEU A 628 5.39 -10.29 15.02
C LEU A 628 5.15 -8.79 15.17
N LEU A 629 5.79 -8.13 16.15
CA LEU A 629 5.71 -6.67 16.28
C LEU A 629 6.26 -5.96 15.04
N LYS A 630 7.44 -6.37 14.55
CA LYS A 630 8.03 -5.78 13.35
C LYS A 630 7.14 -5.99 12.12
N PHE A 631 6.56 -7.18 11.96
CA PHE A 631 5.60 -7.48 10.91
C PHE A 631 4.39 -6.54 10.97
N ALA A 632 3.78 -6.38 12.14
CA ALA A 632 2.62 -5.51 12.33
C ALA A 632 2.92 -4.03 12.04
N LYS A 633 4.10 -3.52 12.42
CA LYS A 633 4.53 -2.15 12.10
C LYS A 633 4.71 -1.94 10.59
N LEU A 634 5.35 -2.89 9.92
CA LEU A 634 5.54 -2.86 8.47
C LEU A 634 4.20 -2.91 7.72
N ASP A 635 3.35 -3.86 8.09
CA ASP A 635 1.99 -4.02 7.56
C ASP A 635 1.16 -2.73 7.70
N PHE A 636 1.20 -2.11 8.89
CA PHE A 636 0.55 -0.82 9.15
C PHE A 636 0.99 0.27 8.20
N ASN A 637 2.29 0.43 8.03
CA ASN A 637 2.84 1.46 7.16
C ASN A 637 2.57 1.19 5.67
N ILE A 638 2.53 -0.07 5.25
CA ILE A 638 2.19 -0.47 3.87
C ILE A 638 0.73 -0.10 3.58
N LEU A 639 -0.19 -0.51 4.45
CA LEU A 639 -1.60 -0.20 4.31
C LEU A 639 -1.88 1.31 4.39
N GLN A 640 -1.20 2.05 5.27
CA GLN A 640 -1.33 3.50 5.34
C GLN A 640 -0.96 4.19 4.02
N LYS A 641 0.07 3.70 3.30
CA LYS A 641 0.42 4.22 1.96
C LYS A 641 -0.67 3.95 0.93
N VAL A 642 -1.32 2.79 0.99
CA VAL A 642 -2.49 2.48 0.16
C VAL A 642 -3.60 3.50 0.45
N TYR A 643 -3.89 3.76 1.72
CA TYR A 643 -4.93 4.72 2.10
C TYR A 643 -4.63 6.15 1.63
N GLN A 644 -3.37 6.59 1.76
CA GLN A 644 -2.94 7.91 1.29
C GLN A 644 -3.08 8.05 -0.24
N ARG A 645 -2.81 6.98 -1.00
CA ARG A 645 -3.01 6.94 -2.46
C ARG A 645 -4.49 7.06 -2.83
N GLU A 646 -5.34 6.27 -2.20
CA GLU A 646 -6.80 6.28 -2.40
C GLU A 646 -7.38 7.66 -2.03
N LEU A 647 -6.95 8.24 -0.91
CA LEU A 647 -7.41 9.56 -0.46
C LEU A 647 -6.97 10.68 -1.42
N ARG A 648 -5.78 10.57 -2.04
CA ARG A 648 -5.34 11.50 -3.09
C ARG A 648 -6.27 11.45 -4.30
N GLU A 649 -6.71 10.27 -4.71
CA GLU A 649 -7.69 10.10 -5.78
C GLU A 649 -9.05 10.71 -5.42
N LEU A 650 -9.56 10.36 -4.24
CA LEU A 650 -10.82 10.91 -3.73
C LEU A 650 -10.77 12.44 -3.61
N THR A 651 -9.64 13.01 -3.19
CA THR A 651 -9.49 14.47 -3.09
C THR A 651 -9.58 15.14 -4.47
N ARG A 652 -9.04 14.53 -5.53
CA ARG A 652 -9.24 15.04 -6.90
C ARG A 652 -10.69 14.95 -7.34
N TRP A 653 -11.34 13.81 -7.08
CA TRP A 653 -12.76 13.62 -7.38
C TRP A 653 -13.63 14.67 -6.66
N TRP A 654 -13.39 14.89 -5.37
CA TRP A 654 -14.11 15.88 -4.56
C TRP A 654 -13.92 17.32 -5.04
N LYS A 655 -12.70 17.67 -5.46
CA LYS A 655 -12.42 18.97 -6.08
C LYS A 655 -13.12 19.16 -7.43
N ASN A 656 -13.24 18.11 -8.24
CA ASN A 656 -13.97 18.19 -9.52
C ASN A 656 -15.46 18.46 -9.30
N ILE A 657 -16.04 17.91 -8.22
CA ILE A 657 -17.39 18.24 -7.79
C ILE A 657 -17.46 19.70 -7.35
N ASP A 658 -16.40 20.24 -6.74
CA ASP A 658 -16.28 21.62 -6.24
C ASP A 658 -17.28 21.90 -5.11
N VAL A 659 -17.20 21.06 -4.06
CA VAL A 659 -18.17 21.05 -2.96
C VAL A 659 -18.23 22.38 -2.22
N ALA A 660 -17.07 22.96 -1.90
CA ALA A 660 -16.98 24.22 -1.18
C ALA A 660 -17.78 25.36 -1.84
N ASN A 661 -17.78 25.44 -3.18
CA ASN A 661 -18.49 26.51 -3.90
C ASN A 661 -19.90 26.10 -4.36
N LYS A 662 -20.08 24.86 -4.84
CA LYS A 662 -21.36 24.41 -5.42
C LYS A 662 -22.37 23.92 -4.38
N PHE A 663 -21.89 23.54 -3.20
CA PHE A 663 -22.67 23.00 -2.08
C PHE A 663 -22.27 23.70 -0.78
N SER A 664 -22.19 25.03 -0.79
CA SER A 664 -21.75 25.85 0.36
C SER A 664 -22.62 25.70 1.62
N TYR A 665 -23.80 25.08 1.49
CA TYR A 665 -24.69 24.73 2.60
C TYR A 665 -24.38 23.37 3.24
N ALA A 666 -23.54 22.53 2.62
CA ALA A 666 -23.24 21.18 3.06
C ALA A 666 -21.86 21.10 3.74
N ARG A 667 -21.69 20.10 4.61
CA ARG A 667 -20.44 19.80 5.31
C ARG A 667 -19.36 19.30 4.35
N ASP A 668 -18.18 19.92 4.40
CA ASP A 668 -16.99 19.45 3.68
C ASP A 668 -16.15 18.52 4.58
N ARG A 669 -16.34 17.21 4.42
CA ARG A 669 -15.84 16.17 5.34
C ARG A 669 -15.29 14.92 4.63
N LEU A 670 -14.66 15.10 3.46
CA LEU A 670 -14.19 13.96 2.64
C LEU A 670 -13.24 13.01 3.40
N VAL A 671 -12.31 13.55 4.18
CA VAL A 671 -11.28 12.76 4.89
C VAL A 671 -11.92 11.93 6.00
N GLU A 672 -12.89 12.51 6.70
CA GLU A 672 -13.71 11.87 7.72
C GLU A 672 -14.59 10.76 7.11
N CYS A 673 -15.16 11.01 5.92
CA CYS A 673 -15.94 10.02 5.18
C CYS A 673 -15.05 8.84 4.74
N TYR A 674 -13.84 9.12 4.27
CA TYR A 674 -12.88 8.09 3.87
C TYR A 674 -12.33 7.32 5.07
N PHE A 675 -12.11 7.97 6.22
CA PHE A 675 -11.84 7.28 7.48
C PHE A 675 -12.94 6.27 7.82
N GLY A 676 -14.21 6.64 7.59
CA GLY A 676 -15.33 5.71 7.70
C GLY A 676 -15.18 4.50 6.78
N ALA A 677 -14.85 4.72 5.51
CA ALA A 677 -14.63 3.63 4.55
C ALA A 677 -13.48 2.68 4.96
N VAL A 678 -12.37 3.21 5.47
CA VAL A 678 -11.26 2.39 6.02
C VAL A 678 -11.70 1.59 7.24
N GLY A 679 -12.58 2.14 8.08
CA GLY A 679 -13.16 1.44 9.23
C GLY A 679 -14.04 0.24 8.84
N LEU A 680 -14.66 0.29 7.65
CA LEU A 680 -15.46 -0.81 7.10
C LEU A 680 -14.59 -1.91 6.46
N HIS A 681 -13.57 -1.49 5.71
CA HIS A 681 -12.73 -2.33 4.87
C HIS A 681 -11.28 -1.85 4.97
N PHE A 682 -10.39 -2.54 5.68
CA PHE A 682 -9.02 -2.04 5.85
C PHE A 682 -8.00 -2.81 5.00
N GLU A 683 -8.35 -3.99 4.51
CA GLU A 683 -7.45 -4.89 3.77
C GLU A 683 -7.08 -4.36 2.38
N PRO A 684 -5.84 -4.58 1.89
CA PRO A 684 -5.38 -3.94 0.66
C PRO A 684 -6.18 -4.36 -0.59
N GLN A 685 -6.72 -5.59 -0.62
CA GLN A 685 -7.49 -6.15 -1.73
C GLN A 685 -8.87 -5.49 -1.92
N GLN A 686 -9.34 -4.71 -0.95
CA GLN A 686 -10.67 -4.10 -0.97
C GLN A 686 -10.65 -2.62 -1.39
N SER A 687 -9.64 -2.22 -2.18
CA SER A 687 -9.41 -0.82 -2.56
C SER A 687 -10.60 -0.19 -3.29
N ARG A 688 -11.17 -0.86 -4.32
CA ARG A 688 -12.35 -0.33 -5.02
C ARG A 688 -13.54 -0.17 -4.08
N ALA A 689 -13.82 -1.17 -3.25
CA ALA A 689 -14.90 -1.13 -2.29
C ALA A 689 -14.73 0.05 -1.32
N ARG A 690 -13.52 0.29 -0.80
CA ARG A 690 -13.21 1.48 0.02
C ARG A 690 -13.43 2.79 -0.71
N ILE A 691 -12.94 2.94 -1.94
CA ILE A 691 -13.10 4.19 -2.71
C ILE A 691 -14.59 4.48 -2.93
N MET A 692 -15.35 3.49 -3.41
CA MET A 692 -16.79 3.65 -3.66
C MET A 692 -17.57 3.90 -2.38
N THR A 693 -17.19 3.23 -1.28
CA THR A 693 -17.77 3.46 0.05
C THR A 693 -17.48 4.87 0.57
N GLY A 694 -16.25 5.36 0.41
CA GLY A 694 -15.88 6.73 0.77
C GLY A 694 -16.66 7.78 -0.03
N LYS A 695 -16.87 7.54 -1.33
CA LYS A 695 -17.71 8.39 -2.19
C LYS A 695 -19.16 8.41 -1.72
N ILE A 696 -19.79 7.26 -1.47
CA ILE A 696 -21.19 7.25 -1.03
C ILE A 696 -21.36 7.88 0.35
N ILE A 697 -20.46 7.65 1.31
CA ILE A 697 -20.54 8.30 2.63
C ILE A 697 -20.48 9.83 2.47
N ALA A 698 -19.60 10.33 1.60
CA ALA A 698 -19.51 11.76 1.32
C ALA A 698 -20.77 12.31 0.63
N ILE A 699 -21.37 11.54 -0.28
CA ILE A 699 -22.64 11.89 -0.95
C ILE A 699 -23.81 11.88 0.05
N ILE A 700 -23.88 10.87 0.93
CA ILE A 700 -24.88 10.77 2.01
C ILE A 700 -24.88 12.06 2.82
N ASN A 701 -23.71 12.55 3.25
CA ASN A 701 -23.61 13.79 4.01
C ASN A 701 -24.16 15.02 3.26
N ILE A 702 -23.90 15.16 1.95
CA ILE A 702 -24.45 16.27 1.16
C ILE A 702 -25.96 16.16 1.04
N VAL A 703 -26.49 14.95 0.83
CA VAL A 703 -27.93 14.73 0.72
C VAL A 703 -28.62 14.97 2.06
N ASP A 704 -28.05 14.50 3.16
CA ASP A 704 -28.51 14.76 4.53
C ASP A 704 -28.65 16.28 4.78
N ASP A 705 -27.58 17.05 4.51
CA ASP A 705 -27.61 18.52 4.59
C ASP A 705 -28.61 19.16 3.61
N THR A 706 -28.85 18.53 2.46
CA THR A 706 -29.84 19.01 1.48
C THR A 706 -31.25 18.90 2.05
N PHE A 707 -31.59 17.76 2.66
CA PHE A 707 -32.91 17.50 3.23
C PHE A 707 -33.15 18.29 4.52
N ASP A 708 -32.13 18.40 5.38
CA ASP A 708 -32.25 19.07 6.68
C ASP A 708 -32.19 20.59 6.61
N ALA A 709 -31.32 21.12 5.74
CA ALA A 709 -30.78 22.46 5.92
C ALA A 709 -30.72 23.28 4.62
N TYR A 710 -31.37 22.85 3.54
CA TYR A 710 -31.34 23.62 2.28
C TYR A 710 -32.61 23.57 1.42
N ALA A 711 -33.10 22.38 1.09
CA ALA A 711 -34.23 22.20 0.19
C ALA A 711 -35.55 22.57 0.87
N THR A 712 -36.51 23.10 0.10
CA THR A 712 -37.88 23.25 0.59
C THR A 712 -38.65 21.94 0.45
N PHE A 713 -39.72 21.76 1.23
CA PHE A 713 -40.56 20.56 1.14
C PHE A 713 -41.07 20.29 -0.29
N ASP A 714 -41.56 21.32 -0.99
CA ASP A 714 -42.02 21.20 -2.38
C ASP A 714 -40.91 20.78 -3.35
N GLU A 715 -39.69 21.28 -3.15
CA GLU A 715 -38.52 20.88 -3.94
C GLU A 715 -38.15 19.40 -3.68
N LEU A 716 -38.25 18.95 -2.43
CA LEU A 716 -37.99 17.56 -2.04
C LEU A 716 -39.01 16.57 -2.61
N VAL A 717 -40.28 16.98 -2.81
CA VAL A 717 -41.29 16.16 -3.51
C VAL A 717 -40.81 15.84 -4.94
N LEU A 718 -40.39 16.86 -5.68
CA LEU A 718 -39.93 16.71 -7.07
C LEU A 718 -38.61 15.92 -7.14
N PHE A 719 -37.68 16.19 -6.22
CA PHE A 719 -36.41 15.48 -6.12
C PHE A 719 -36.62 13.98 -5.87
N THR A 720 -37.45 13.63 -4.89
CA THR A 720 -37.76 12.23 -4.53
C THR A 720 -38.45 11.50 -5.67
N ASN A 721 -39.39 12.15 -6.37
CA ASN A 721 -40.05 11.57 -7.53
C ASN A 721 -39.09 11.29 -8.70
N ALA A 722 -38.05 12.11 -8.89
CA ALA A 722 -37.05 11.88 -9.92
C ALA A 722 -36.14 10.67 -9.58
N ILE A 723 -35.78 10.50 -8.29
CA ILE A 723 -34.97 9.37 -7.81
C ILE A 723 -35.67 8.02 -8.04
N GLU A 724 -37.01 7.96 -8.05
CA GLU A 724 -37.74 6.74 -8.43
C GLU A 724 -37.36 6.21 -9.82
N ARG A 725 -37.04 7.12 -10.75
CA ARG A 725 -36.57 6.77 -12.10
C ARG A 725 -35.08 6.41 -12.09
N CYS A 726 -34.28 7.12 -11.29
CA CYS A 726 -32.85 6.88 -11.11
C CYS A 726 -32.05 6.94 -12.43
N GLU A 727 -32.42 7.90 -13.28
CA GLU A 727 -31.82 8.12 -14.60
C GLU A 727 -31.49 9.60 -14.81
N ILE A 728 -30.48 9.89 -15.65
CA ILE A 728 -30.11 11.27 -15.97
C ILE A 728 -31.23 12.02 -16.71
N SER A 729 -32.07 11.29 -17.46
CA SER A 729 -33.23 11.79 -18.20
C SER A 729 -34.24 12.51 -17.28
N ALA A 730 -34.35 12.10 -16.02
CA ALA A 730 -35.29 12.68 -15.06
C ALA A 730 -34.80 14.02 -14.47
N MET A 731 -33.57 14.44 -14.75
CA MET A 731 -32.98 15.67 -14.20
C MET A 731 -33.77 16.93 -14.57
N GLU A 732 -34.45 16.96 -15.71
CA GLU A 732 -35.28 18.12 -16.11
C GLU A 732 -36.43 18.39 -15.14
N SER A 733 -36.97 17.32 -14.53
CA SER A 733 -38.05 17.39 -13.53
C SER A 733 -37.56 17.82 -12.12
N VAL A 734 -36.25 17.86 -11.91
CA VAL A 734 -35.64 18.26 -10.63
C VAL A 734 -35.48 19.79 -10.58
N PRO A 735 -35.78 20.44 -9.43
CA PRO A 735 -35.56 21.88 -9.25
C PRO A 735 -34.11 22.30 -9.59
N PRO A 736 -33.89 23.43 -10.27
CA PRO A 736 -32.55 23.84 -10.74
C PRO A 736 -31.45 23.86 -9.66
N ASN A 737 -31.80 24.22 -8.43
CA ASN A 737 -30.89 24.24 -7.28
C ASN A 737 -30.49 22.83 -6.80
N LEU A 738 -31.31 21.80 -7.06
CA LEU A 738 -31.06 20.41 -6.66
C LEU A 738 -30.54 19.52 -7.80
N ARG A 739 -30.60 20.00 -9.06
CA ARG A 739 -30.09 19.24 -10.23
C ARG A 739 -28.64 18.80 -10.07
N ARG A 740 -27.81 19.58 -9.36
CA ARG A 740 -26.40 19.25 -9.12
C ARG A 740 -26.23 18.03 -8.23
N ILE A 741 -26.91 17.97 -7.07
CA ILE A 741 -26.84 16.81 -6.19
C ILE A 741 -27.48 15.57 -6.84
N TYR A 742 -28.58 15.77 -7.58
CA TYR A 742 -29.19 14.69 -8.37
C TYR A 742 -28.18 14.11 -9.38
N LYS A 743 -27.50 14.98 -10.12
CA LYS A 743 -26.48 14.57 -11.09
C LYS A 743 -25.35 13.77 -10.44
N VAL A 744 -24.83 14.24 -9.29
CA VAL A 744 -23.77 13.53 -8.54
C VAL A 744 -24.21 12.12 -8.14
N LEU A 745 -25.44 11.94 -7.65
CA LEU A 745 -25.98 10.62 -7.30
C LEU A 745 -26.05 9.67 -8.50
N ILE A 746 -26.58 10.15 -9.63
CA ILE A 746 -26.73 9.34 -10.84
C ILE A 746 -25.37 9.01 -11.47
N GLU A 747 -24.45 9.98 -11.54
CA GLU A 747 -23.11 9.75 -12.06
C GLU A 747 -22.32 8.75 -11.20
N PHE A 748 -22.50 8.78 -9.88
CA PHE A 748 -21.90 7.77 -8.98
C PHE A 748 -22.42 6.36 -9.27
N LEU A 749 -23.73 6.18 -9.45
CA LEU A 749 -24.30 4.88 -9.80
C LEU A 749 -23.86 4.41 -11.19
N ASN A 750 -23.76 5.32 -12.16
CA ASN A 750 -23.24 5.02 -13.49
C ASN A 750 -21.76 4.62 -13.44
N GLU A 751 -20.96 5.27 -12.60
CA GLU A 751 -19.56 4.90 -12.38
C GLU A 751 -19.44 3.46 -11.86
N ILE A 752 -20.25 3.07 -10.87
CA ILE A 752 -20.31 1.68 -10.40
C ILE A 752 -20.71 0.73 -11.54
N GLU A 753 -21.74 1.09 -12.31
CA GLU A 753 -22.22 0.29 -13.43
C GLU A 753 -21.13 0.09 -14.50
N ASP A 754 -20.42 1.15 -14.87
CA ASP A 754 -19.34 1.13 -15.86
C ASP A 754 -18.14 0.29 -15.40
N GLU A 755 -17.74 0.40 -14.12
CA GLU A 755 -16.68 -0.44 -13.56
C GLU A 755 -17.07 -1.92 -13.55
N LEU A 756 -18.28 -2.24 -13.12
CA LEU A 756 -18.76 -3.63 -13.05
C LEU A 756 -19.04 -4.23 -14.43
N LYS A 757 -19.37 -3.41 -15.42
CA LYS A 757 -19.57 -3.84 -16.81
C LYS A 757 -18.29 -4.42 -17.41
N LYS A 758 -17.12 -3.89 -17.05
CA LYS A 758 -15.81 -4.42 -17.47
C LYS A 758 -15.60 -5.87 -17.00
N GLU A 759 -16.26 -6.26 -15.91
CA GLU A 759 -16.17 -7.59 -15.31
C GLU A 759 -17.37 -8.50 -15.63
N GLY A 760 -18.33 -8.05 -16.45
CA GLY A 760 -19.56 -8.78 -16.71
C GLY A 760 -20.51 -8.87 -15.51
N LYS A 761 -20.39 -7.96 -14.52
CA LYS A 761 -21.14 -7.94 -13.25
C LYS A 761 -22.09 -6.74 -13.12
N ALA A 762 -22.45 -6.10 -14.24
CA ALA A 762 -23.25 -4.88 -14.25
C ALA A 762 -24.64 -5.05 -13.59
N ASP A 763 -25.17 -6.26 -13.56
CA ASP A 763 -26.44 -6.61 -12.92
C ASP A 763 -26.44 -6.31 -11.41
N ARG A 764 -25.28 -6.35 -10.74
CA ARG A 764 -25.17 -6.05 -9.31
C ARG A 764 -25.57 -4.61 -8.96
N VAL A 765 -25.47 -3.66 -9.90
CA VAL A 765 -25.85 -2.25 -9.64
C VAL A 765 -27.33 -2.09 -9.31
N TYR A 766 -28.16 -3.06 -9.71
CA TYR A 766 -29.59 -3.10 -9.39
C TYR A 766 -29.83 -2.98 -7.88
N TYR A 767 -29.08 -3.72 -7.06
CA TYR A 767 -29.24 -3.72 -5.60
C TYR A 767 -28.89 -2.35 -5.00
N ALA A 768 -27.82 -1.70 -5.49
CA ALA A 768 -27.46 -0.35 -5.07
C ALA A 768 -28.55 0.68 -5.42
N LYS A 769 -29.13 0.59 -6.64
CA LYS A 769 -30.25 1.45 -7.06
C LYS A 769 -31.50 1.25 -6.18
N VAL A 770 -31.80 0.01 -5.78
CA VAL A 770 -32.94 -0.29 -4.90
C VAL A 770 -32.76 0.33 -3.52
N GLU A 771 -31.61 0.12 -2.87
CA GLU A 771 -31.37 0.67 -1.54
C GLU A 771 -31.27 2.19 -1.55
N MET A 772 -30.71 2.80 -2.61
CA MET A 772 -30.67 4.26 -2.74
C MET A 772 -32.08 4.87 -2.77
N LYS A 773 -33.03 4.23 -3.46
CA LYS A 773 -34.44 4.67 -3.47
C LYS A 773 -35.09 4.56 -2.10
N LYS A 774 -34.86 3.46 -1.38
CA LYS A 774 -35.38 3.27 0.00
C LYS A 774 -34.84 4.34 0.94
N TRP A 775 -33.54 4.62 0.87
CA TRP A 775 -32.88 5.65 1.67
C TRP A 775 -33.46 7.05 1.41
N ILE A 776 -33.53 7.50 0.16
CA ILE A 776 -34.11 8.82 -0.16
C ILE A 776 -35.58 8.93 0.28
N LYS A 777 -36.37 7.86 0.13
CA LYS A 777 -37.75 7.82 0.64
C LYS A 777 -37.82 7.99 2.15
N SER A 778 -36.88 7.43 2.89
CA SER A 778 -36.85 7.57 4.35
C SER A 778 -36.55 9.00 4.81
N TYR A 779 -35.62 9.70 4.15
CA TYR A 779 -35.42 11.14 4.39
C TYR A 779 -36.63 11.98 3.98
N PHE A 780 -37.30 11.63 2.88
CA PHE A 780 -38.52 12.32 2.49
C PHE A 780 -39.65 12.14 3.52
N LYS A 781 -39.75 10.95 4.14
CA LYS A 781 -40.68 10.69 5.24
C LYS A 781 -40.38 11.54 6.48
N GLU A 782 -39.12 11.73 6.81
CA GLU A 782 -38.68 12.66 7.87
C GLU A 782 -39.06 14.11 7.55
N ALA A 783 -38.84 14.55 6.32
CA ALA A 783 -39.26 15.87 5.86
C ALA A 783 -40.79 16.05 5.92
N GLN A 784 -41.58 14.99 5.68
CA GLN A 784 -43.04 15.01 5.87
C GLN A 784 -43.42 15.21 7.33
N TRP A 785 -42.76 14.51 8.26
CA TRP A 785 -42.99 14.69 9.69
C TRP A 785 -42.64 16.10 10.15
N LEU A 786 -41.49 16.63 9.68
CA LEU A 786 -41.05 17.98 9.99
C LEU A 786 -42.07 19.03 9.49
N ASN A 787 -42.48 18.93 8.23
CA ASN A 787 -43.44 19.85 7.61
C ASN A 787 -44.82 19.81 8.28
N ALA A 788 -45.23 18.64 8.80
CA ALA A 788 -46.48 18.46 9.52
C ALA A 788 -46.37 18.76 11.04
N CYS A 789 -45.19 19.10 11.55
CA CYS A 789 -44.89 19.19 12.99
C CYS A 789 -45.32 17.92 13.77
N TYR A 790 -45.22 16.76 13.12
CA TYR A 790 -45.70 15.49 13.64
C TYR A 790 -44.64 14.83 14.54
N PHE A 791 -45.10 14.23 15.64
CA PHE A 791 -44.27 13.39 16.50
C PHE A 791 -44.70 11.95 16.30
N PRO A 792 -43.89 11.12 15.63
CA PRO A 792 -44.17 9.70 15.50
C PRO A 792 -44.13 8.99 16.86
N LYS A 793 -44.79 7.85 16.95
CA LYS A 793 -44.56 6.89 18.03
C LYS A 793 -43.17 6.29 17.90
N CYS A 794 -42.60 5.77 18.99
CA CYS A 794 -41.26 5.19 18.98
C CYS A 794 -41.09 4.06 17.94
N GLU A 795 -42.09 3.20 17.78
CA GLU A 795 -42.06 2.13 16.76
C GLU A 795 -42.09 2.71 15.34
N GLU A 796 -42.98 3.66 15.07
CA GLU A 796 -43.10 4.34 13.77
C GLU A 796 -41.82 5.10 13.41
N TYR A 797 -41.21 5.78 14.39
CA TYR A 797 -39.91 6.43 14.23
C TYR A 797 -38.85 5.41 13.81
N MET A 798 -38.70 4.33 14.58
CA MET A 798 -37.65 3.34 14.35
C MET A 798 -37.78 2.64 12.99
N GLU A 799 -39.00 2.36 12.53
CA GLU A 799 -39.22 1.75 11.20
C GLU A 799 -38.64 2.60 10.05
N ASN A 800 -38.72 3.92 10.15
CA ASN A 800 -38.09 4.81 9.16
C ASN A 800 -36.61 5.04 9.45
N ALA A 801 -36.28 5.26 10.72
CA ALA A 801 -34.98 5.72 11.19
C ALA A 801 -33.84 4.71 10.95
N ILE A 802 -34.16 3.40 10.95
CA ILE A 802 -33.18 2.35 10.58
C ILE A 802 -32.82 2.38 9.09
N THR A 803 -33.66 2.98 8.24
CA THR A 803 -33.36 3.17 6.81
C THR A 803 -32.61 4.48 6.58
N SER A 804 -32.99 5.56 7.28
CA SER A 804 -32.38 6.88 7.11
C SER A 804 -30.93 6.95 7.60
N ILE A 805 -30.54 6.12 8.56
CA ILE A 805 -29.12 5.96 8.99
C ILE A 805 -28.21 5.35 7.90
N ALA A 806 -28.75 4.91 6.77
CA ALA A 806 -28.03 4.47 5.57
C ALA A 806 -27.10 3.25 5.71
N ILE A 807 -27.11 2.54 6.83
CA ILE A 807 -26.27 1.34 7.05
C ILE A 807 -26.48 0.28 5.97
N LYS A 808 -27.74 -0.05 5.63
CA LYS A 808 -28.07 -1.01 4.56
C LYS A 808 -27.58 -0.55 3.18
N LEU A 809 -27.64 0.75 2.88
CA LEU A 809 -27.13 1.33 1.63
C LEU A 809 -25.60 1.18 1.54
N ILE A 810 -24.89 1.56 2.61
CA ILE A 810 -23.43 1.47 2.69
C ILE A 810 -22.97 0.01 2.57
N ALA A 811 -23.62 -0.91 3.29
CA ALA A 811 -23.34 -2.34 3.23
C ALA A 811 -23.58 -2.91 1.81
N THR A 812 -24.67 -2.51 1.17
CA THR A 812 -25.01 -2.95 -0.19
C THR A 812 -24.00 -2.46 -1.21
N ILE A 813 -23.64 -1.17 -1.19
CA ILE A 813 -22.63 -0.61 -2.11
C ILE A 813 -21.26 -1.26 -1.89
N SER A 814 -20.89 -1.49 -0.62
CA SER A 814 -19.67 -2.21 -0.27
C SER A 814 -19.61 -3.59 -0.94
N LEU A 815 -20.68 -4.40 -0.81
CA LEU A 815 -20.77 -5.73 -1.43
C LEU A 815 -20.82 -5.70 -2.95
N VAL A 816 -21.55 -4.74 -3.53
CA VAL A 816 -21.66 -4.58 -4.98
C VAL A 816 -20.29 -4.26 -5.59
N CYS A 817 -19.48 -3.44 -4.90
CA CYS A 817 -18.18 -2.97 -5.38
C CYS A 817 -16.98 -3.85 -4.94
N LEU A 818 -17.22 -4.90 -4.15
CA LEU A 818 -16.17 -5.85 -3.76
C LEU A 818 -15.63 -6.61 -4.98
N GLU A 819 -14.31 -6.72 -5.07
CA GLU A 819 -13.59 -7.40 -6.16
C GLU A 819 -13.65 -8.93 -6.05
N GLU A 820 -14.05 -9.47 -4.90
CA GLU A 820 -14.08 -10.90 -4.63
C GLU A 820 -14.97 -11.69 -5.61
N PHE A 821 -14.44 -12.83 -6.07
CA PHE A 821 -15.13 -13.77 -6.97
C PHE A 821 -16.30 -14.52 -6.31
N ILE A 822 -16.45 -14.43 -4.97
CA ILE A 822 -17.39 -15.25 -4.19
C ILE A 822 -18.74 -14.55 -3.94
N ILE A 823 -18.92 -13.28 -4.36
CA ILE A 823 -20.21 -12.59 -4.16
C ILE A 823 -21.31 -13.25 -5.00
N THR A 824 -22.21 -13.98 -4.32
CA THR A 824 -23.35 -14.65 -4.94
C THR A 824 -24.58 -13.74 -4.99
N LYS A 825 -25.55 -14.12 -5.82
CA LYS A 825 -26.85 -13.45 -5.86
C LYS A 825 -27.56 -13.51 -4.50
N GLU A 826 -27.48 -14.65 -3.83
CA GLU A 826 -28.06 -14.88 -2.51
C GLU A 826 -27.46 -13.94 -1.46
N THR A 827 -26.17 -13.60 -1.57
CA THR A 827 -25.51 -12.63 -0.69
C THR A 827 -26.05 -11.21 -0.90
N LEU A 828 -26.31 -10.81 -2.15
CA LEU A 828 -26.88 -9.50 -2.49
C LEU A 828 -28.38 -9.41 -2.16
N GLU A 829 -29.12 -10.51 -2.31
CA GLU A 829 -30.50 -10.61 -1.84
C GLU A 829 -30.56 -10.55 -0.31
N TRP A 830 -29.64 -11.20 0.39
CA TRP A 830 -29.54 -11.15 1.84
C TRP A 830 -29.31 -9.74 2.36
N VAL A 831 -28.35 -8.97 1.80
CA VAL A 831 -28.06 -7.61 2.30
C VAL A 831 -29.22 -6.63 2.08
N THR A 832 -30.02 -6.85 1.03
CA THR A 832 -31.18 -6.00 0.69
C THR A 832 -32.50 -6.48 1.32
N SER A 833 -32.49 -7.65 1.98
CA SER A 833 -33.61 -8.20 2.74
C SER A 833 -33.76 -7.55 4.12
N ASP A 834 -34.80 -7.93 4.88
CA ASP A 834 -34.93 -7.54 6.29
C ASP A 834 -34.12 -8.46 7.22
N SER A 835 -32.81 -8.53 6.95
CA SER A 835 -31.84 -9.28 7.76
C SER A 835 -31.78 -8.73 9.19
N SER A 836 -31.94 -9.62 10.17
CA SER A 836 -31.96 -9.30 11.60
C SER A 836 -30.65 -8.65 12.09
N ILE A 837 -29.49 -9.11 11.63
CA ILE A 837 -28.19 -8.51 11.98
C ILE A 837 -28.05 -7.08 11.42
N LEU A 838 -28.51 -6.82 10.18
CA LEU A 838 -28.50 -5.48 9.59
C LEU A 838 -29.50 -4.56 10.28
N ARG A 839 -30.66 -5.09 10.69
CA ARG A 839 -31.64 -4.35 11.48
C ARG A 839 -31.07 -3.98 12.85
N ALA A 840 -30.47 -4.91 13.57
CA ALA A 840 -29.84 -4.66 14.87
C ALA A 840 -28.68 -3.66 14.76
N SER A 841 -27.84 -3.81 13.72
CA SER A 841 -26.79 -2.85 13.36
C SER A 841 -27.34 -1.44 13.14
N SER A 842 -28.41 -1.32 12.36
CA SER A 842 -29.07 -0.04 12.09
C SER A 842 -29.70 0.58 13.33
N VAL A 843 -30.30 -0.23 14.21
CA VAL A 843 -30.82 0.23 15.52
C VAL A 843 -29.69 0.80 16.39
N LEU A 844 -28.57 0.09 16.49
CA LEU A 844 -27.40 0.55 17.25
C LEU A 844 -26.87 1.88 16.72
N SER A 845 -26.65 1.96 15.40
CA SER A 845 -26.13 3.15 14.76
C SER A 845 -27.09 4.34 14.91
N ARG A 846 -28.40 4.15 14.71
CA ARG A 846 -29.41 5.22 14.86
C ARG A 846 -29.48 5.74 16.29
N LEU A 847 -29.59 4.84 17.28
CA LEU A 847 -29.67 5.26 18.68
C LEU A 847 -28.40 5.94 19.17
N LYS A 848 -27.22 5.48 18.72
CA LYS A 848 -25.96 6.16 19.00
C LYS A 848 -25.91 7.54 18.36
N ASP A 849 -26.37 7.67 17.11
CA ASP A 849 -26.44 8.95 16.41
C ASP A 849 -27.40 9.93 17.12
N ASP A 850 -28.57 9.47 17.56
CA ASP A 850 -29.49 10.26 18.40
C ASP A 850 -28.82 10.73 19.70
N ILE A 851 -28.06 9.86 20.38
CA ILE A 851 -27.36 10.23 21.63
C ILE A 851 -26.35 11.36 21.38
N ILE A 852 -25.53 11.26 20.32
CA ILE A 852 -24.46 12.23 20.05
C ILE A 852 -25.00 13.53 19.43
N GLY A 853 -26.04 13.42 18.58
CA GLY A 853 -26.65 14.51 17.83
C GLY A 853 -27.68 15.32 18.61
N HIS A 854 -28.35 14.72 19.60
CA HIS A 854 -29.52 15.29 20.29
C HIS A 854 -29.34 16.74 20.75
N HIS A 855 -28.19 17.12 21.32
CA HIS A 855 -28.01 18.52 21.74
C HIS A 855 -27.91 19.51 20.56
N PHE A 856 -27.26 19.10 19.47
CA PHE A 856 -27.07 19.95 18.29
C PHE A 856 -28.37 20.07 17.50
N GLU A 857 -29.07 18.95 17.29
CA GLU A 857 -30.36 18.92 16.59
C GLU A 857 -31.41 19.80 17.26
N GLN A 858 -31.44 19.83 18.60
CA GLN A 858 -32.34 20.69 19.38
C GLN A 858 -32.07 22.20 19.23
N GLN A 859 -30.94 22.61 18.63
CA GLN A 859 -30.64 24.03 18.38
C GLN A 859 -31.28 24.55 17.09
N ARG A 860 -31.85 23.67 16.27
CA ARG A 860 -32.48 24.01 14.98
C ARG A 860 -33.87 23.38 14.89
N THR A 861 -34.67 23.85 13.94
CA THR A 861 -35.93 23.17 13.59
C THR A 861 -35.57 21.83 12.93
N HIS A 862 -35.83 20.74 13.62
CA HIS A 862 -35.47 19.38 13.21
C HIS A 862 -36.57 18.38 13.56
N ILE A 863 -36.54 17.19 12.96
CA ILE A 863 -37.43 16.10 13.37
C ILE A 863 -37.15 15.71 14.83
N PRO A 864 -38.17 15.25 15.58
CA PRO A 864 -37.94 14.67 16.90
C PRO A 864 -37.09 13.39 16.78
N SER A 865 -36.01 13.28 17.57
CA SER A 865 -35.22 12.05 17.66
C SER A 865 -35.98 10.98 18.45
N PHE A 866 -35.38 9.79 18.60
CA PHE A 866 -35.95 8.78 19.48
C PHE A 866 -36.18 9.30 20.91
N PHE A 867 -35.33 10.19 21.41
CA PHE A 867 -35.46 10.74 22.76
C PHE A 867 -36.74 11.55 22.92
N GLU A 868 -37.03 12.46 21.99
CA GLU A 868 -38.24 13.28 22.04
C GLU A 868 -39.49 12.43 21.85
N CYS A 869 -39.44 11.44 20.95
CA CYS A 869 -40.55 10.52 20.73
C CYS A 869 -40.84 9.71 22.01
N TYR A 870 -39.81 9.14 22.65
CA TYR A 870 -39.96 8.31 23.84
C TYR A 870 -40.43 9.10 25.07
N MET A 871 -39.86 10.29 25.28
CA MET A 871 -40.28 11.17 26.38
C MET A 871 -41.74 11.62 26.20
N LYS A 872 -42.15 11.93 24.96
CA LYS A 872 -43.52 12.34 24.67
C LYS A 872 -44.51 11.19 24.80
N GLU A 873 -44.15 10.00 24.35
CA GLU A 873 -45.04 8.82 24.39
C GLU A 873 -45.25 8.29 25.81
N HIS A 874 -44.20 8.28 26.64
CA HIS A 874 -44.24 7.67 27.98
C HIS A 874 -44.27 8.67 29.14
N GLY A 875 -44.10 9.97 28.89
CA GLY A 875 -44.10 11.00 29.93
C GLY A 875 -42.93 10.90 30.93
N VAL A 876 -41.79 10.35 30.49
CA VAL A 876 -40.60 10.09 31.33
C VAL A 876 -39.52 11.15 31.16
N SER A 877 -38.58 11.18 32.10
CA SER A 877 -37.41 12.05 32.05
C SER A 877 -36.39 11.60 31.00
N LYS A 878 -35.53 12.53 30.57
CA LYS A 878 -34.39 12.23 29.68
C LYS A 878 -33.46 11.15 30.23
N GLN A 879 -33.27 11.10 31.56
CA GLN A 879 -32.40 10.11 32.19
C GLN A 879 -33.00 8.70 32.10
N GLU A 880 -34.31 8.57 32.32
CA GLU A 880 -35.03 7.30 32.15
C GLU A 880 -35.01 6.85 30.69
N THR A 881 -35.16 7.78 29.75
CA THR A 881 -35.00 7.50 28.31
C THR A 881 -33.59 7.01 27.99
N TYR A 882 -32.55 7.60 28.56
CA TYR A 882 -31.16 7.16 28.33
C TYR A 882 -30.94 5.71 28.81
N ILE A 883 -31.44 5.37 30.00
CA ILE A 883 -31.39 3.99 30.53
C ILE A 883 -32.13 3.02 29.59
N LYS A 884 -33.30 3.42 29.08
CA LYS A 884 -34.05 2.61 28.12
C LYS A 884 -33.27 2.41 26.82
N VAL A 885 -32.68 3.47 26.26
CA VAL A 885 -31.89 3.42 25.03
C VAL A 885 -30.68 2.50 25.20
N GLN A 886 -29.94 2.62 26.32
CA GLN A 886 -28.84 1.71 26.63
C GLN A 886 -29.28 0.24 26.68
N LYS A 887 -30.46 -0.04 27.25
CA LYS A 887 -31.03 -1.40 27.27
C LYS A 887 -31.37 -1.90 25.87
N ILE A 888 -31.94 -1.05 25.00
CA ILE A 888 -32.23 -1.40 23.60
C ILE A 888 -30.93 -1.70 22.85
N MET A 889 -29.91 -0.85 22.99
CA MET A 889 -28.60 -1.06 22.39
C MET A 889 -27.95 -2.37 22.89
N SER A 890 -28.01 -2.65 24.19
CA SER A 890 -27.50 -3.91 24.74
C SER A 890 -28.21 -5.13 24.17
N ASN A 891 -29.52 -5.05 23.93
CA ASN A 891 -30.27 -6.13 23.30
C ASN A 891 -29.91 -6.29 21.82
N ALA A 892 -29.75 -5.20 21.08
CA ALA A 892 -29.35 -5.25 19.68
C ALA A 892 -27.95 -5.88 19.50
N TRP A 893 -27.01 -5.66 20.42
CA TRP A 893 -25.73 -6.38 20.41
C TRP A 893 -25.89 -7.89 20.62
N LYS A 894 -26.80 -8.32 21.49
CA LYS A 894 -27.12 -9.75 21.65
C LYS A 894 -27.78 -10.34 20.41
N ASP A 895 -28.60 -9.56 19.70
CA ASP A 895 -29.20 -9.97 18.43
C ASP A 895 -28.11 -10.20 17.38
N ILE A 896 -27.16 -9.26 17.24
CA ILE A 896 -25.98 -9.42 16.36
C ILE A 896 -25.19 -10.67 16.74
N ASN A 897 -24.88 -10.86 18.02
CA ASN A 897 -24.13 -12.03 18.49
C ASN A 897 -24.89 -13.34 18.22
N THR A 898 -26.21 -13.35 18.38
CA THR A 898 -27.04 -14.54 18.13
C THR A 898 -26.97 -14.94 16.64
N GLU A 899 -27.07 -13.96 15.75
CA GLU A 899 -27.00 -14.19 14.30
C GLU A 899 -25.61 -14.64 13.82
N LEU A 900 -24.54 -14.26 14.52
CA LEU A 900 -23.19 -14.77 14.24
C LEU A 900 -23.10 -16.30 14.43
N PHE A 901 -23.82 -16.85 15.42
CA PHE A 901 -23.85 -18.29 15.73
C PHE A 901 -24.88 -19.07 14.92
N CYS A 902 -25.87 -18.39 14.35
CA CYS A 902 -26.75 -19.02 13.38
C CYS A 902 -25.89 -19.56 12.23
N PRO A 903 -26.18 -20.76 11.69
CA PRO A 903 -25.62 -21.20 10.42
C PRO A 903 -26.15 -20.27 9.32
N SER A 904 -25.58 -19.07 9.23
CA SER A 904 -25.99 -18.05 8.28
C SER A 904 -25.75 -18.58 6.87
N GLN A 905 -26.66 -18.27 5.95
CA GLN A 905 -26.53 -18.61 4.53
C GLN A 905 -25.43 -17.81 3.82
N VAL A 906 -24.77 -16.88 4.52
CA VAL A 906 -23.78 -15.94 3.96
C VAL A 906 -22.43 -16.02 4.68
N PRO A 907 -21.32 -15.77 3.96
CA PRO A 907 -19.96 -15.80 4.49
C PRO A 907 -19.66 -14.65 5.47
N MET A 908 -18.58 -14.79 6.26
CA MET A 908 -18.21 -13.82 7.31
C MET A 908 -18.01 -12.40 6.78
N PHE A 909 -17.36 -12.23 5.61
CA PHE A 909 -17.14 -10.91 5.02
C PHE A 909 -18.45 -10.14 4.75
N ALA A 910 -19.57 -10.85 4.52
CA ALA A 910 -20.88 -10.24 4.32
C ALA A 910 -21.50 -9.77 5.64
N LEU A 911 -21.30 -10.53 6.73
CA LEU A 911 -21.72 -10.14 8.08
C LEU A 911 -20.92 -8.93 8.60
N GLU A 912 -19.62 -8.84 8.24
CA GLU A 912 -18.77 -7.69 8.55
C GLU A 912 -19.32 -6.38 7.98
N GLN A 913 -20.10 -6.44 6.89
CA GLN A 913 -20.80 -5.27 6.32
C GLN A 913 -21.94 -4.75 7.20
N ALA A 914 -22.39 -5.52 8.19
CA ALA A 914 -23.30 -5.04 9.22
C ALA A 914 -22.54 -4.60 10.48
N ILE A 915 -21.49 -5.35 10.86
CA ILE A 915 -20.79 -5.17 12.15
C ILE A 915 -19.84 -3.98 12.13
N ASN A 916 -19.02 -3.83 11.07
CA ASN A 916 -18.01 -2.76 11.01
C ASN A 916 -18.64 -1.35 10.94
N PRO A 917 -19.75 -1.12 10.20
CA PRO A 917 -20.48 0.14 10.31
C PRO A 917 -20.97 0.45 11.72
N THR A 918 -21.45 -0.54 12.47
CA THR A 918 -21.85 -0.35 13.87
C THR A 918 -20.67 0.02 14.74
N ARG A 919 -19.54 -0.69 14.62
CA ARG A 919 -18.28 -0.37 15.33
C ARG A 919 -17.82 1.05 15.04
N LEU A 920 -17.91 1.47 13.78
CA LEU A 920 -17.62 2.82 13.34
C LEU A 920 -18.53 3.84 14.02
N THR A 921 -19.85 3.67 13.96
CA THR A 921 -20.79 4.62 14.59
C THR A 921 -20.56 4.73 16.09
N LEU A 922 -20.31 3.62 16.78
CA LEU A 922 -20.06 3.60 18.22
C LEU A 922 -18.76 4.29 18.63
N SER A 923 -17.76 4.31 17.73
CA SER A 923 -16.47 4.98 17.94
C SER A 923 -16.57 6.52 17.90
N PHE A 924 -17.65 7.08 17.35
CA PHE A 924 -17.84 8.53 17.33
C PHE A 924 -18.24 9.08 18.69
N GLU A 925 -17.66 10.24 18.98
CA GLU A 925 -17.96 11.06 20.15
C GLU A 925 -18.77 12.30 19.73
N LYS A 926 -19.29 13.01 20.74
CA LYS A 926 -20.08 14.21 20.51
C LYS A 926 -19.26 15.24 19.74
N ASN A 927 -19.86 15.78 18.68
CA ASN A 927 -19.29 16.79 17.77
C ASN A 927 -18.20 16.31 16.80
N ASP A 928 -17.82 15.03 16.76
CA ASP A 928 -16.76 14.55 15.86
C ASP A 928 -17.00 14.89 14.38
N PHE A 929 -18.26 14.88 13.92
CA PHE A 929 -18.64 15.26 12.55
C PHE A 929 -19.04 16.74 12.37
N ILE A 930 -19.28 17.45 13.46
CA ILE A 930 -19.81 18.83 13.44
C ILE A 930 -18.65 19.83 13.52
N SER A 931 -17.67 19.58 14.40
CA SER A 931 -16.51 20.44 14.64
C SER A 931 -15.23 19.61 14.68
N THR A 932 -14.12 20.18 14.25
CA THR A 932 -12.78 19.60 14.40
C THR A 932 -12.34 19.61 15.86
N ASN A 933 -12.85 18.64 16.64
CA ASN A 933 -12.36 18.36 17.98
C ASN A 933 -10.96 17.71 17.89
N CYS A 934 -10.07 17.99 18.85
CA CYS A 934 -8.70 17.47 18.84
C CYS A 934 -8.65 15.93 18.84
N GLY A 935 -9.52 15.26 19.61
CA GLY A 935 -9.50 13.81 19.74
C GLY A 935 -9.78 13.04 18.44
N PHE A 936 -10.77 13.49 17.64
CA PHE A 936 -11.05 12.85 16.35
C PHE A 936 -9.95 13.10 15.32
N MET A 937 -9.39 14.32 15.36
CA MET A 937 -8.24 14.68 14.53
C MET A 937 -7.02 13.83 14.79
N ASP A 938 -6.71 13.53 16.05
CA ASP A 938 -5.60 12.67 16.42
C ASP A 938 -5.78 11.24 15.86
N ARG A 939 -7.02 10.73 15.84
CA ARG A 939 -7.35 9.43 15.22
C ARG A 939 -7.12 9.43 13.70
N LEU A 940 -7.54 10.49 13.01
CA LEU A 940 -7.32 10.66 11.58
C LEU A 940 -5.83 10.73 11.24
N ILE A 941 -5.07 11.54 11.98
CA ILE A 941 -3.62 11.68 11.79
C ILE A 941 -2.91 10.35 12.05
N ALA A 942 -3.23 9.67 13.15
CA ALA A 942 -2.59 8.41 13.50
C ALA A 942 -2.84 7.28 12.49
N LEU A 943 -3.99 7.28 11.82
CA LEU A 943 -4.35 6.26 10.82
C LEU A 943 -3.87 6.63 9.42
N LEU A 944 -4.06 7.87 8.99
CA LEU A 944 -3.91 8.28 7.58
C LEU A 944 -2.64 9.08 7.29
N VAL A 945 -1.94 9.60 8.31
CA VAL A 945 -0.82 10.53 8.12
C VAL A 945 0.47 10.00 8.74
N ASP A 946 0.49 9.76 10.04
CA ASP A 946 1.70 9.45 10.80
C ASP A 946 2.05 7.95 10.71
N PRO A 947 3.18 7.58 10.10
CA PRO A 947 3.61 6.18 10.08
C PRO A 947 4.07 5.73 11.46
N ILE A 948 3.93 4.43 11.73
CA ILE A 948 4.50 3.81 12.91
C ILE A 948 6.03 3.75 12.73
N LYS A 949 6.78 4.21 13.74
CA LYS A 949 8.24 4.08 13.75
C LYS A 949 8.60 2.60 13.89
N ILE A 950 9.32 2.08 12.89
CA ILE A 950 9.78 0.68 12.86
C ILE A 950 10.90 0.49 13.87
#